data_AF-A0A0Q6RM67-F1
#
_entry.id   AF-A0A0Q6RM67-F1
#
_cell.length_a   1.000
_cell.length_b   1.000
_cell.length_c   1.000
_cell.angle_alpha   90.00
_cell.angle_beta   90.00
_cell.angle_gamma   90.00
#
_symmetry.space_group_name_H-M   'P 1'
#
loop_
_entity.id
_entity.type
_entity.pdbx_description
1 polymer ?
#
loop_
_entity_poly.entity_id
_entity_poly.type
_entity_poly.pdbx_seq_one_letter_code
_entity_poly.pdbx_strand_id
1 'polypeptide(L)'
;MSFGKDWPAARAGMSAHIGIFGKYGYRINTAPDGTISDVTLTADAVDNAGASTSGTVQLELWLTSTPWNPTGPNTGYEIAVDRFAGAASGKLDSGQYFRNVAATVPLDNLPPPGTYFVTLAAAEYTGADPATDGGYVVDSSYAFTDLVTVRSDGSIVASGITAPALSVASRAIVEGNDGTRNIVFTVEMSHAVSYGVSVQVDTRDETAAAGVDYQAQHRTLTFAPGATTATFSVPVNGNTRFEPHRSFGVELSNAMGATIASSGVATTGTSGAAGQTNAWGTIFDDDTAAGAVVPTDEFFREQWYLFTTNVEYAWAHATGRGIKVAVLDQGIDATNPDLVPNVDLDLGRVALSLLPGGAPVNPTDNHGTEVAGVIAAARNNDGIVGVAYNAQLVSLYTPFSSEWPTEFANAFHYAAGVDVLNDSWGFTSRMRTDTDWAFYDNANDPLFAPLFAALHDLAATGRNGLGTVVVQSAGNGYDYGDDTNLHNFQNSRYIITVGAVKYAGTLSYFSTMGASILVAAPGGAGYGDYASILTTDRSGAAGTTGTDLAFADGTSFSAPIVSGIVALMLQVNPHLGYRDVQQILAYTAQQVGTPDKWAANGAHDWNGGGLQYGDDVQATGFGVVDALAAVRLAATWEGAPRTSANVVDVVASKTVNEAIPDNTGKFEYSAIDIDSSAVVERVDVAVNITHPFIGDLEIALMSPSGTTSYLMYRPAQGALSAVGSNQHDIHFTFDTVLDWGESAQGRWTLAVIDLATGNAGTLDDWSIDIIGHQPTQDHTFIYTAQYAQMAAADPSRAVLSDPGGGTDTINASALGSNDRIDLSGTAPSTIGGAYLVIAQGTTIRNAYGGDGNNAMIANAKGSVLHGMAGNDTLTGGAGSDTLDGGAGSDTITGGGGIDTAVYHGAEANYTITKTATGFTIADKTGADGTDQVAGVQRLQFADSTLAFDIAGDGGQALRMYRAAFDRTPDKVELGYWIGALDHGVALLDVANGFAQSAEFKKLYGDDPTNADIVDRFYANVLHRAPDAAGADYWTRLLDQHVLTKADVLMSFSESPENQTALIGVVQNGIEFAPYG
;
A
#
# COMPACT_ATOMS: atom_id res chain seq x y z
N MET A 1 10.62 -3.25 28.49
CA MET A 1 10.09 -4.01 29.64
C MET A 1 10.08 -3.14 30.89
N SER A 2 8.90 -2.63 31.25
CA SER A 2 8.52 -2.08 32.56
C SER A 2 7.02 -2.34 32.66
N PHE A 3 6.61 -3.35 33.43
CA PHE A 3 5.20 -3.60 33.69
C PHE A 3 4.70 -2.57 34.70
N GLY A 4 3.68 -1.80 34.32
CA GLY A 4 2.87 -1.06 35.28
C GLY A 4 2.46 0.31 34.79
N LYS A 5 1.32 0.37 34.09
CA LYS A 5 0.33 1.46 34.13
C LYS A 5 -0.73 1.15 33.07
N ASP A 6 -1.72 0.36 33.46
CA ASP A 6 -3.05 0.43 32.86
C ASP A 6 -4.04 -0.10 33.90
N TRP A 7 -4.52 0.81 34.72
CA TRP A 7 -5.76 0.64 35.48
C TRP A 7 -6.69 1.78 35.02
N PRO A 8 -7.91 1.50 34.53
CA PRO A 8 -8.75 2.54 33.93
C PRO A 8 -9.04 3.68 34.90
N ALA A 9 -8.69 4.90 34.49
CA ALA A 9 -9.08 6.13 35.15
C ALA A 9 -10.58 6.40 34.92
N ALA A 10 -11.45 5.81 35.73
CA ALA A 10 -12.86 6.21 35.80
C ALA A 10 -13.55 5.72 37.08
N ARG A 11 -13.30 6.36 38.24
CA ARG A 11 -14.31 6.63 39.30
C ARG A 11 -13.85 7.82 40.16
N ALA A 12 -14.22 9.03 39.77
CA ALA A 12 -14.11 10.19 40.66
C ALA A 12 -15.17 10.06 41.76
N GLY A 13 -14.71 9.65 42.96
CA GLY A 13 -15.49 9.62 44.19
C GLY A 13 -15.63 8.23 44.80
N MET A 14 -14.56 7.69 45.42
CA MET A 14 -14.64 6.60 46.42
C MET A 14 -13.33 6.50 47.23
N SER A 15 -13.42 5.83 48.38
CA SER A 15 -12.43 5.59 49.45
C SER A 15 -11.16 4.86 49.00
N ALA A 16 -10.24 4.55 49.92
CA ALA A 16 -8.95 3.91 49.67
C ALA A 16 -9.03 2.66 48.76
N HIS A 17 -7.93 2.30 48.09
CA HIS A 17 -7.84 1.06 47.30
C HIS A 17 -7.06 0.02 48.09
N ILE A 18 -7.75 -0.73 48.95
CA ILE A 18 -7.13 -1.74 49.81
C ILE A 18 -7.07 -3.09 49.09
N GLY A 19 -5.87 -3.65 48.94
CA GLY A 19 -5.64 -4.92 48.22
C GLY A 19 -4.92 -5.97 49.06
N ILE A 20 -5.24 -7.25 48.85
CA ILE A 20 -4.47 -8.40 49.37
C ILE A 20 -3.47 -8.82 48.29
N PHE A 21 -2.20 -8.98 48.63
CA PHE A 21 -1.12 -9.26 47.66
C PHE A 21 -0.26 -10.44 48.08
N GLY A 22 0.36 -11.10 47.08
CA GLY A 22 1.25 -12.25 47.23
C GLY A 22 0.51 -13.54 47.59
N LYS A 23 1.11 -14.42 48.40
CA LYS A 23 0.45 -15.63 48.90
C LYS A 23 -0.52 -15.27 50.02
N TYR A 24 -1.76 -15.69 49.87
CA TYR A 24 -2.81 -15.53 50.87
C TYR A 24 -3.50 -16.87 51.11
N GLY A 25 -4.21 -16.99 52.23
CA GLY A 25 -4.81 -18.24 52.63
C GLY A 25 -5.57 -18.14 53.94
N TYR A 26 -6.32 -19.20 54.22
CA TYR A 26 -6.95 -19.41 55.51
C TYR A 26 -6.67 -20.84 55.96
N ARG A 27 -6.66 -21.06 57.27
CA ARG A 27 -6.57 -22.38 57.87
C ARG A 27 -7.46 -22.44 59.10
N ILE A 28 -8.55 -23.17 59.00
CA ILE A 28 -9.42 -23.46 60.14
C ILE A 28 -8.66 -24.40 61.08
N ASN A 29 -8.51 -24.00 62.34
CA ASN A 29 -7.76 -24.78 63.33
C ASN A 29 -8.72 -25.70 64.09
N THR A 30 -8.43 -26.99 64.10
CA THR A 30 -9.24 -28.00 64.78
C THR A 30 -8.50 -28.54 66.00
N ALA A 31 -9.15 -28.51 67.16
CA ALA A 31 -8.66 -29.13 68.37
C ALA A 31 -8.73 -30.67 68.27
N PRO A 32 -7.94 -31.42 69.08
CA PRO A 32 -7.91 -32.89 69.02
C PRO A 32 -9.26 -33.59 69.29
N ASP A 33 -10.21 -32.90 69.92
CA ASP A 33 -11.58 -33.37 70.18
C ASP A 33 -12.57 -33.05 69.03
N GLY A 34 -12.08 -32.45 67.94
CA GLY A 34 -12.86 -32.09 66.77
C GLY A 34 -13.53 -30.71 66.85
N THR A 35 -13.38 -29.98 67.96
CA THR A 35 -13.94 -28.63 68.11
C THR A 35 -13.15 -27.60 67.33
N ILE A 36 -13.83 -26.55 66.85
CA ILE A 36 -13.23 -25.46 66.08
C ILE A 36 -13.51 -24.16 66.84
N SER A 37 -12.45 -23.46 67.22
CA SER A 37 -12.52 -22.21 68.00
C SER A 37 -11.99 -20.99 67.24
N ASP A 38 -11.11 -21.20 66.28
CA ASP A 38 -10.37 -20.13 65.62
C ASP A 38 -9.91 -20.53 64.22
N VAL A 39 -9.54 -19.51 63.44
CA VAL A 39 -9.02 -19.63 62.08
C VAL A 39 -7.76 -18.80 61.96
N THR A 40 -6.77 -19.32 61.24
CA THR A 40 -5.59 -18.57 60.87
C THR A 40 -5.80 -17.95 59.50
N LEU A 41 -5.72 -16.63 59.40
CA LEU A 41 -5.75 -15.89 58.14
C LEU A 41 -4.33 -15.47 57.78
N THR A 42 -3.97 -15.59 56.51
CA THR A 42 -2.62 -15.28 56.03
C THR A 42 -2.64 -14.47 54.73
N ALA A 43 -1.74 -13.52 54.60
CA ALA A 43 -1.41 -12.80 53.37
C ALA A 43 0.03 -12.27 53.40
N ASP A 44 0.75 -12.33 52.27
CA ASP A 44 2.10 -11.75 52.16
C ASP A 44 2.06 -10.23 52.35
N ALA A 45 1.02 -9.55 51.84
CA ALA A 45 0.74 -8.16 52.19
C ALA A 45 -0.74 -7.76 52.08
N VAL A 46 -1.13 -6.73 52.82
CA VAL A 46 -2.36 -5.95 52.62
C VAL A 46 -1.95 -4.49 52.43
N ASP A 47 -2.18 -3.92 51.26
CA ASP A 47 -1.64 -2.62 50.81
C ASP A 47 -2.77 -1.63 50.48
N ASN A 48 -2.50 -0.34 50.63
CA ASN A 48 -3.36 0.74 50.17
C ASN A 48 -2.73 1.47 48.98
N ALA A 49 -3.20 1.16 47.77
CA ALA A 49 -2.75 1.79 46.52
C ALA A 49 -3.47 3.13 46.22
N GLY A 50 -4.43 3.52 47.05
CA GLY A 50 -5.27 4.72 46.87
C GLY A 50 -4.89 5.87 47.81
N ALA A 51 -5.87 6.67 48.20
CA ALA A 51 -5.71 7.72 49.22
C ALA A 51 -5.75 7.14 50.65
N SER A 52 -5.33 7.90 51.66
CA SER A 52 -5.36 7.46 53.06
C SER A 52 -6.74 6.95 53.49
N THR A 53 -6.78 5.83 54.21
CA THR A 53 -8.04 5.24 54.69
C THR A 53 -8.72 6.15 55.70
N SER A 54 -10.04 6.28 55.57
CA SER A 54 -10.90 7.06 56.46
C SER A 54 -11.22 6.32 57.77
N GLY A 55 -11.22 4.98 57.75
CA GLY A 55 -11.46 4.11 58.90
C GLY A 55 -10.50 2.93 59.02
N THR A 56 -10.88 1.98 59.88
CA THR A 56 -10.05 0.81 60.23
C THR A 56 -10.09 -0.23 59.11
N VAL A 57 -8.91 -0.65 58.67
CA VAL A 57 -8.70 -1.74 57.72
C VAL A 57 -8.71 -3.06 58.48
N GLN A 58 -9.39 -4.06 57.94
CA GLN A 58 -9.42 -5.41 58.49
C GLN A 58 -9.40 -6.47 57.39
N LEU A 59 -8.97 -7.68 57.76
CA LEU A 59 -9.03 -8.86 56.94
C LEU A 59 -10.14 -9.77 57.47
N GLU A 60 -11.12 -10.08 56.64
CA GLU A 60 -12.34 -10.79 57.01
C GLU A 60 -12.44 -12.12 56.28
N LEU A 61 -12.91 -13.15 56.97
CA LEU A 61 -13.26 -14.42 56.37
C LEU A 61 -14.78 -14.58 56.37
N TRP A 62 -15.33 -14.78 55.18
CA TRP A 62 -16.75 -14.90 54.94
C TRP A 62 -17.14 -16.29 54.46
N LEU A 63 -18.29 -16.77 54.95
CA LEU A 63 -19.01 -17.92 54.42
C LEU A 63 -20.28 -17.47 53.69
N THR A 64 -20.31 -17.59 52.38
CA THR A 64 -21.45 -17.19 51.55
C THR A 64 -22.19 -18.40 50.98
N SER A 65 -23.52 -18.28 50.86
CA SER A 65 -24.35 -19.34 50.25
C SER A 65 -24.30 -19.33 48.72
N THR A 66 -23.80 -18.25 48.13
CA THR A 66 -23.50 -18.09 46.70
C THR A 66 -22.05 -17.65 46.54
N PRO A 67 -21.43 -17.83 45.35
CA PRO A 67 -20.12 -17.25 45.08
C PRO A 67 -20.10 -15.74 45.35
N TRP A 68 -18.99 -15.24 45.88
CA TRP A 68 -18.83 -13.83 46.23
C TRP A 68 -18.88 -12.94 44.98
N ASN A 69 -19.84 -12.02 44.92
CA ASN A 69 -19.99 -11.02 43.88
C ASN A 69 -19.17 -9.76 44.20
N PRO A 70 -18.06 -9.49 43.49
CA PRO A 70 -17.20 -8.34 43.78
C PRO A 70 -17.83 -6.98 43.42
N THR A 71 -18.93 -6.95 42.67
CA THR A 71 -19.55 -5.70 42.15
C THR A 71 -20.98 -5.47 42.64
N GLY A 72 -21.52 -6.36 43.48
CA GLY A 72 -22.88 -6.32 43.96
C GLY A 72 -23.00 -6.76 45.43
N PRO A 73 -24.20 -6.72 46.02
CA PRO A 73 -24.39 -7.08 47.41
C PRO A 73 -24.09 -8.57 47.63
N ASN A 74 -23.29 -8.87 48.65
CA ASN A 74 -22.99 -10.22 49.09
C ASN A 74 -23.85 -10.59 50.29
N THR A 75 -24.47 -11.76 50.26
CA THR A 75 -25.18 -12.31 51.42
C THR A 75 -24.39 -13.49 51.96
N GLY A 76 -23.83 -13.31 53.16
CA GLY A 76 -23.04 -14.32 53.83
C GLY A 76 -22.89 -14.05 55.31
N TYR A 77 -22.06 -14.86 55.93
CA TYR A 77 -21.75 -14.80 57.34
C TYR A 77 -20.28 -14.46 57.47
N GLU A 78 -19.97 -13.27 57.97
CA GLU A 78 -18.63 -12.92 58.43
C GLU A 78 -18.32 -13.81 59.62
N ILE A 79 -17.41 -14.76 59.44
CA ILE A 79 -17.12 -15.78 60.46
C ILE A 79 -15.82 -15.53 61.22
N ALA A 80 -14.95 -14.66 60.72
CA ALA A 80 -13.70 -14.31 61.39
C ALA A 80 -13.15 -12.98 60.90
N VAL A 81 -12.55 -12.21 61.80
CA VAL A 81 -12.01 -10.88 61.49
C VAL A 81 -10.67 -10.69 62.17
N ASP A 82 -9.62 -10.41 61.39
CA ASP A 82 -8.36 -9.86 61.88
C ASP A 82 -8.32 -8.35 61.69
N ARG A 83 -8.20 -7.63 62.80
CA ARG A 83 -8.08 -6.16 62.83
C ARG A 83 -6.62 -5.70 62.88
N PHE A 84 -5.66 -6.57 62.51
CA PHE A 84 -4.22 -6.33 62.54
C PHE A 84 -3.74 -5.86 63.91
N ALA A 85 -3.90 -6.72 64.92
CA ALA A 85 -3.63 -6.41 66.33
C ALA A 85 -2.18 -5.92 66.57
N GLY A 86 -1.97 -4.59 66.55
CA GLY A 86 -0.68 -3.97 66.84
C GLY A 86 -0.38 -2.64 66.13
N ALA A 87 -1.10 -2.27 65.05
CA ALA A 87 -0.95 -0.97 64.42
C ALA A 87 -1.85 0.06 65.13
N ALA A 88 -1.27 1.09 65.75
CA ALA A 88 -1.97 1.97 66.71
C ALA A 88 -3.18 2.77 66.17
N SER A 89 -3.49 2.71 64.87
CA SER A 89 -4.70 3.28 64.27
C SER A 89 -5.53 2.29 63.44
N GLY A 90 -4.98 1.13 63.05
CA GLY A 90 -5.61 0.23 62.08
C GLY A 90 -5.88 0.87 60.71
N LYS A 91 -5.24 2.00 60.37
CA LYS A 91 -5.40 2.74 59.11
C LYS A 91 -4.15 2.58 58.24
N LEU A 92 -4.29 2.71 56.92
CA LEU A 92 -3.18 2.76 55.96
C LEU A 92 -3.20 4.09 55.20
N ASP A 93 -2.10 4.83 55.23
CA ASP A 93 -1.92 5.96 54.32
C ASP A 93 -1.63 5.48 52.88
N SER A 94 -1.71 6.39 51.91
CA SER A 94 -1.37 6.09 50.52
C SER A 94 0.01 5.44 50.39
N GLY A 95 0.08 4.27 49.75
CA GLY A 95 1.31 3.50 49.52
C GLY A 95 1.84 2.75 50.75
N GLN A 96 1.09 2.67 51.85
CA GLN A 96 1.45 1.87 53.01
C GLN A 96 0.80 0.48 52.99
N TYR A 97 1.52 -0.49 53.54
CA TYR A 97 1.09 -1.88 53.61
C TYR A 97 1.36 -2.52 54.99
N PHE A 98 0.60 -3.57 55.30
CA PHE A 98 0.95 -4.59 56.30
C PHE A 98 1.62 -5.77 55.59
N ARG A 99 2.83 -6.17 56.02
CA ARG A 99 3.56 -7.33 55.45
C ARG A 99 3.44 -8.57 56.33
N ASN A 100 3.50 -9.75 55.70
CA ASN A 100 3.48 -11.07 56.33
C ASN A 100 2.34 -11.20 57.34
N VAL A 101 1.14 -10.78 56.94
CA VAL A 101 -0.06 -10.90 57.75
C VAL A 101 -0.30 -12.37 58.03
N ALA A 102 -0.29 -12.74 59.31
CA ALA A 102 -0.61 -14.08 59.77
C ALA A 102 -1.21 -13.98 61.16
N ALA A 103 -2.53 -14.09 61.27
CA ALA A 103 -3.25 -13.94 62.52
C ALA A 103 -4.19 -15.11 62.75
N THR A 104 -4.17 -15.65 63.97
CA THR A 104 -5.16 -16.61 64.43
C THR A 104 -6.24 -15.86 65.19
N VAL A 105 -7.46 -15.85 64.65
CA VAL A 105 -8.61 -15.10 65.17
C VAL A 105 -9.76 -16.04 65.53
N PRO A 106 -10.55 -15.71 66.57
CA PRO A 106 -11.72 -16.50 66.93
C PRO A 106 -12.71 -16.61 65.78
N LEU A 107 -13.44 -17.73 65.73
CA LEU A 107 -14.62 -17.85 64.87
C LEU A 107 -15.83 -17.27 65.60
N ASP A 108 -16.43 -16.25 65.01
CA ASP A 108 -17.67 -15.63 65.47
C ASP A 108 -18.79 -15.90 64.45
N ASN A 109 -20.07 -15.84 64.83
CA ASN A 109 -21.21 -15.85 63.90
C ASN A 109 -21.29 -16.99 62.86
N LEU A 110 -21.02 -18.25 63.28
CA LEU A 110 -21.18 -19.41 62.40
C LEU A 110 -22.58 -19.49 61.77
N PRO A 111 -22.69 -19.77 60.46
CA PRO A 111 -23.98 -19.89 59.80
C PRO A 111 -24.75 -21.15 60.26
N PRO A 112 -26.05 -21.25 59.94
CA PRO A 112 -26.80 -22.50 60.07
C PRO A 112 -26.12 -23.66 59.34
N PRO A 113 -26.46 -24.92 59.66
CA PRO A 113 -25.89 -26.06 58.97
C PRO A 113 -26.16 -26.02 57.46
N GLY A 114 -25.11 -26.13 56.65
CA GLY A 114 -25.15 -25.92 55.21
C GLY A 114 -23.76 -25.95 54.58
N THR A 115 -23.71 -25.89 53.25
CA THR A 115 -22.45 -25.80 52.50
C THR A 115 -22.28 -24.38 51.97
N TYR A 116 -21.09 -23.81 52.17
CA TYR A 116 -20.79 -22.40 51.91
C TYR A 116 -19.47 -22.24 51.15
N PHE A 117 -19.37 -21.17 50.37
CA PHE A 117 -18.12 -20.70 49.78
C PHE A 117 -17.31 -19.95 50.83
N VAL A 118 -15.99 -20.07 50.77
CA VAL A 118 -15.09 -19.33 51.65
C VAL A 118 -14.50 -18.15 50.87
N THR A 119 -14.57 -16.95 51.43
CA THR A 119 -13.94 -15.75 50.83
C THR A 119 -13.12 -15.01 51.86
N LEU A 120 -11.88 -14.66 51.52
CA LEU A 120 -11.05 -13.74 52.28
C LEU A 120 -11.19 -12.34 51.69
N ALA A 121 -11.67 -11.38 52.46
CA ALA A 121 -11.89 -10.01 52.04
C ALA A 121 -11.00 -9.04 52.82
N ALA A 122 -10.46 -8.02 52.16
CA ALA A 122 -9.89 -6.85 52.81
C ALA A 122 -10.93 -5.73 52.76
N ALA A 123 -11.25 -5.17 53.93
CA ALA A 123 -12.34 -4.24 54.09
C ALA A 123 -11.93 -3.00 54.90
N GLU A 124 -12.54 -1.85 54.58
CA GLU A 124 -12.41 -0.60 55.31
C GLU A 124 -13.72 -0.23 56.03
N TYR A 125 -13.65 0.13 57.32
CA TYR A 125 -14.81 0.67 58.03
C TYR A 125 -15.15 2.10 57.54
N THR A 126 -16.32 2.31 56.94
CA THR A 126 -16.73 3.63 56.43
C THR A 126 -17.75 4.33 57.31
N GLY A 127 -18.35 3.63 58.28
CA GLY A 127 -19.24 4.21 59.28
C GLY A 127 -20.66 4.54 58.80
N ALA A 128 -21.10 4.06 57.63
CA ALA A 128 -22.46 4.23 57.11
C ALA A 128 -23.08 2.91 56.58
N ASP A 129 -24.40 2.79 56.74
CA ASP A 129 -25.36 1.70 56.43
C ASP A 129 -25.07 0.25 56.95
N PRO A 130 -25.64 -0.15 58.10
CA PRO A 130 -25.50 -1.49 58.66
C PRO A 130 -26.20 -2.63 57.90
N ALA A 131 -26.97 -2.35 56.84
CA ALA A 131 -27.88 -3.35 56.25
C ALA A 131 -27.23 -4.35 55.27
N THR A 132 -26.02 -4.10 54.79
CA THR A 132 -25.38 -4.93 53.74
C THR A 132 -24.02 -5.52 54.11
N ASP A 133 -23.28 -4.92 55.05
CA ASP A 133 -21.90 -5.34 55.41
C ASP A 133 -21.47 -4.96 56.85
N GLY A 134 -22.39 -4.47 57.69
CA GLY A 134 -22.05 -4.02 59.05
C GLY A 134 -21.33 -2.66 59.15
N GLY A 135 -21.25 -1.89 58.06
CA GLY A 135 -20.63 -0.57 57.96
C GLY A 135 -19.23 -0.54 57.32
N TYR A 136 -18.89 -1.54 56.49
CA TYR A 136 -17.58 -1.79 55.90
C TYR A 136 -17.62 -1.93 54.37
N VAL A 137 -16.70 -1.29 53.64
CA VAL A 137 -16.57 -1.47 52.19
C VAL A 137 -15.44 -2.45 51.90
N VAL A 138 -15.74 -3.50 51.13
CA VAL A 138 -14.75 -4.48 50.65
C VAL A 138 -14.15 -3.98 49.34
N ASP A 139 -12.85 -3.68 49.35
CA ASP A 139 -12.12 -3.19 48.17
C ASP A 139 -11.42 -4.31 47.40
N SER A 140 -11.06 -5.39 48.08
CA SER A 140 -10.41 -6.56 47.49
C SER A 140 -10.88 -7.84 48.17
N SER A 141 -11.14 -8.89 47.39
CA SER A 141 -11.57 -10.19 47.90
C SER A 141 -11.00 -11.35 47.11
N TYR A 142 -10.71 -12.45 47.79
CA TYR A 142 -10.25 -13.71 47.23
C TYR A 142 -11.18 -14.84 47.69
N ALA A 143 -12.01 -15.33 46.76
CA ALA A 143 -12.83 -16.51 46.96
C ALA A 143 -11.98 -17.77 46.80
N PHE A 144 -12.08 -18.68 47.76
CA PHE A 144 -11.44 -19.99 47.67
C PHE A 144 -12.34 -20.97 46.90
N THR A 145 -11.67 -21.88 46.22
CA THR A 145 -12.30 -22.92 45.39
C THR A 145 -12.83 -24.09 46.22
N ASP A 146 -12.44 -24.16 47.49
CA ASP A 146 -12.90 -25.17 48.43
C ASP A 146 -14.20 -24.73 49.11
N LEU A 147 -15.23 -25.58 49.05
CA LEU A 147 -16.45 -25.38 49.82
C LEU A 147 -16.33 -26.05 51.18
N VAL A 148 -16.86 -25.37 52.19
CA VAL A 148 -16.95 -25.90 53.55
C VAL A 148 -18.38 -26.25 53.91
N THR A 149 -18.58 -27.38 54.59
CA THR A 149 -19.87 -27.73 55.18
C THR A 149 -19.82 -27.46 56.67
N VAL A 150 -20.74 -26.62 57.12
CA VAL A 150 -21.05 -26.37 58.53
C VAL A 150 -22.09 -27.42 58.93
N ARG A 151 -21.76 -28.26 59.90
CA ARG A 151 -22.63 -29.35 60.36
C ARG A 151 -23.57 -28.87 61.48
N SER A 152 -24.57 -29.69 61.80
CA SER A 152 -25.52 -29.44 62.90
C SER A 152 -24.87 -29.35 64.28
N ASP A 153 -23.66 -29.86 64.45
CA ASP A 153 -22.86 -29.75 65.68
C ASP A 153 -21.93 -28.52 65.69
N GLY A 154 -22.00 -27.67 64.66
CA GLY A 154 -21.15 -26.47 64.52
C GLY A 154 -19.76 -26.73 63.95
N SER A 155 -19.40 -27.98 63.64
CA SER A 155 -18.11 -28.28 62.99
C SER A 155 -18.11 -27.82 61.53
N ILE A 156 -17.02 -27.16 61.12
CA ILE A 156 -16.72 -26.82 59.72
C ILE A 156 -15.77 -27.88 59.17
N VAL A 157 -16.19 -28.56 58.11
CA VAL A 157 -15.31 -29.48 57.37
C VAL A 157 -15.25 -29.11 55.92
N ALA A 158 -14.15 -29.51 55.26
CA ALA A 158 -14.15 -29.58 53.81
C ALA A 158 -15.35 -30.43 53.36
N SER A 159 -16.18 -29.88 52.47
CA SER A 159 -17.44 -30.51 52.06
C SER A 159 -17.24 -31.80 51.23
N GLY A 160 -16.02 -32.03 50.73
CA GLY A 160 -15.71 -33.09 49.77
C GLY A 160 -16.19 -32.77 48.34
N ILE A 161 -16.88 -31.63 48.16
CA ILE A 161 -17.29 -31.08 46.87
C ILE A 161 -16.16 -30.15 46.42
N THR A 162 -15.45 -30.51 45.36
CA THR A 162 -14.45 -29.63 44.74
C THR A 162 -15.15 -28.69 43.76
N ALA A 163 -14.70 -27.45 43.65
CA ALA A 163 -15.19 -26.58 42.59
C ALA A 163 -14.95 -27.25 41.22
N PRO A 164 -15.89 -27.12 40.26
CA PRO A 164 -15.67 -27.62 38.91
C PRO A 164 -14.48 -26.90 38.29
N ALA A 165 -13.77 -27.60 37.42
CA ALA A 165 -12.75 -27.01 36.57
C ALA A 165 -13.36 -26.65 35.23
N LEU A 166 -13.08 -25.44 34.75
CA LEU A 166 -13.46 -24.93 33.44
C LEU A 166 -12.38 -25.25 32.43
N SER A 167 -12.78 -25.79 31.30
CA SER A 167 -11.93 -25.99 30.13
C SER A 167 -12.65 -25.52 28.88
N VAL A 168 -11.89 -24.96 27.94
CA VAL A 168 -12.38 -24.64 26.59
C VAL A 168 -11.44 -25.31 25.60
N ALA A 169 -12.00 -25.84 24.52
CA ALA A 169 -11.22 -26.50 23.48
C ALA A 169 -11.08 -25.58 22.26
N SER A 170 -9.92 -25.63 21.60
CA SER A 170 -9.69 -24.92 20.34
C SER A 170 -10.71 -25.32 19.28
N ARG A 171 -10.99 -24.38 18.39
CA ARG A 171 -11.93 -24.53 17.28
C ARG A 171 -11.31 -23.93 16.03
N ALA A 172 -11.78 -24.40 14.89
CA ALA A 172 -11.44 -23.80 13.61
C ALA A 172 -12.69 -23.61 12.77
N ILE A 173 -12.65 -22.61 11.87
CA ILE A 173 -13.71 -22.31 10.93
C ILE A 173 -13.09 -21.86 9.61
N VAL A 174 -13.87 -21.99 8.53
CA VAL A 174 -13.57 -21.39 7.23
C VAL A 174 -14.34 -20.07 7.14
N GLU A 175 -13.65 -18.97 6.86
CA GLU A 175 -14.22 -17.62 6.92
C GLU A 175 -15.34 -17.37 5.90
N GLY A 176 -15.21 -17.88 4.67
CA GLY A 176 -16.12 -17.62 3.56
C GLY A 176 -15.93 -16.23 2.95
N ASN A 177 -16.64 -15.99 1.85
CA ASN A 177 -16.39 -14.82 0.98
C ASN A 177 -16.99 -13.48 1.43
N ASP A 178 -17.96 -13.48 2.35
CA ASP A 178 -18.67 -12.27 2.79
C ASP A 178 -19.31 -12.41 4.18
N GLY A 179 -19.64 -11.25 4.77
CA GLY A 179 -20.36 -11.15 6.02
C GLY A 179 -19.60 -11.74 7.20
N THR A 180 -20.31 -12.37 8.13
CA THR A 180 -19.69 -12.99 9.31
C THR A 180 -20.18 -14.40 9.54
N ARG A 181 -19.27 -15.30 9.92
CA ARG A 181 -19.57 -16.68 10.37
C ARG A 181 -19.13 -16.86 11.82
N ASN A 182 -19.92 -17.58 12.61
CA ASN A 182 -19.62 -17.73 14.03
C ASN A 182 -18.81 -19.00 14.31
N ILE A 183 -17.61 -18.84 14.87
CA ILE A 183 -16.95 -19.94 15.59
C ILE A 183 -17.57 -20.06 16.98
N VAL A 184 -18.09 -21.25 17.30
CA VAL A 184 -18.79 -21.52 18.57
C VAL A 184 -17.85 -22.26 19.51
N PHE A 185 -17.49 -21.60 20.60
CA PHE A 185 -16.71 -22.19 21.67
C PHE A 185 -17.64 -22.72 22.76
N THR A 186 -17.32 -23.92 23.24
CA THR A 186 -17.99 -24.54 24.39
C THR A 186 -17.03 -24.54 25.56
N VAL A 187 -17.41 -23.85 26.64
CA VAL A 187 -16.73 -23.96 27.92
C VAL A 187 -17.40 -25.07 28.72
N GLU A 188 -16.61 -26.06 29.13
CA GLU A 188 -17.06 -27.26 29.83
C GLU A 188 -16.66 -27.22 31.31
N MET A 189 -17.59 -27.61 32.18
CA MET A 189 -17.34 -27.86 33.60
C MET A 189 -17.05 -29.35 33.83
N SER A 190 -16.05 -29.65 34.65
CA SER A 190 -15.68 -31.04 34.99
C SER A 190 -16.81 -31.87 35.62
N HIS A 191 -17.80 -31.21 36.24
CA HIS A 191 -19.03 -31.82 36.75
C HIS A 191 -20.12 -30.75 36.99
N ALA A 192 -21.37 -31.19 37.10
CA ALA A 192 -22.50 -30.29 37.36
C ALA A 192 -22.54 -29.85 38.83
N VAL A 193 -22.93 -28.60 39.05
CA VAL A 193 -23.09 -28.01 40.39
C VAL A 193 -24.45 -27.33 40.53
N SER A 194 -24.98 -27.27 41.76
CA SER A 194 -26.30 -26.70 42.06
C SER A 194 -26.29 -25.19 42.31
N TYR A 195 -25.13 -24.54 42.21
CA TYR A 195 -24.92 -23.11 42.39
C TYR A 195 -24.53 -22.45 41.07
N GLY A 196 -24.65 -21.13 40.99
CA GLY A 196 -24.24 -20.37 39.80
C GLY A 196 -22.73 -20.40 39.63
N VAL A 197 -22.26 -20.59 38.39
CA VAL A 197 -20.86 -20.47 37.99
C VAL A 197 -20.77 -19.47 36.86
N SER A 198 -19.76 -18.60 36.88
CA SER A 198 -19.48 -17.67 35.80
C SER A 198 -18.00 -17.53 35.54
N VAL A 199 -17.65 -17.12 34.32
CA VAL A 199 -16.27 -16.88 33.90
C VAL A 199 -16.25 -15.73 32.91
N GLN A 200 -15.22 -14.88 32.98
CA GLN A 200 -14.98 -13.88 31.95
C GLN A 200 -14.32 -14.54 30.75
N VAL A 201 -14.80 -14.20 29.55
CA VAL A 201 -14.27 -14.65 28.28
C VAL A 201 -13.78 -13.43 27.51
N ASP A 202 -12.51 -13.47 27.15
CA ASP A 202 -11.83 -12.47 26.34
C ASP A 202 -11.21 -13.14 25.09
N THR A 203 -11.11 -12.39 23.99
CA THR A 203 -10.32 -12.80 22.82
C THR A 203 -9.10 -11.90 22.67
N ARG A 204 -7.99 -12.46 22.20
CA ARG A 204 -6.72 -11.75 21.98
C ARG A 204 -6.24 -11.95 20.56
N ASP A 205 -5.81 -10.87 19.93
CA ASP A 205 -5.17 -10.90 18.61
C ASP A 205 -3.89 -11.73 18.63
N GLU A 206 -3.65 -12.47 17.55
CA GLU A 206 -2.36 -13.09 17.25
C GLU A 206 -2.06 -12.94 15.77
N THR A 207 -2.24 -14.00 14.97
CA THR A 207 -2.12 -13.90 13.50
C THR A 207 -3.40 -13.38 12.86
N ALA A 208 -4.53 -13.53 13.57
CA ALA A 208 -5.80 -12.85 13.31
C ALA A 208 -5.90 -11.58 14.17
N ALA A 209 -6.39 -10.49 13.57
CA ALA A 209 -6.64 -9.20 14.18
C ALA A 209 -8.14 -8.93 14.33
N ALA A 210 -8.53 -8.41 15.50
CA ALA A 210 -9.90 -8.02 15.76
C ALA A 210 -10.32 -6.83 14.88
N GLY A 211 -11.56 -6.86 14.40
CA GLY A 211 -12.11 -5.91 13.44
C GLY A 211 -11.78 -6.24 11.98
N VAL A 212 -10.70 -7.01 11.73
CA VAL A 212 -10.30 -7.46 10.38
C VAL A 212 -10.74 -8.90 10.16
N ASP A 213 -10.17 -9.87 10.88
CA ASP A 213 -10.44 -11.29 10.70
C ASP A 213 -11.60 -11.78 11.58
N TYR A 214 -11.80 -11.16 12.74
CA TYR A 214 -12.83 -11.55 13.70
C TYR A 214 -13.33 -10.39 14.55
N GLN A 215 -14.47 -10.56 15.22
CA GLN A 215 -15.03 -9.55 16.14
C GLN A 215 -14.69 -9.92 17.58
N ALA A 216 -13.91 -9.07 18.25
CA ALA A 216 -13.45 -9.31 19.61
C ALA A 216 -14.61 -9.57 20.59
N GLN A 217 -14.39 -10.47 21.55
CA GLN A 217 -15.31 -10.75 22.64
C GLN A 217 -14.72 -10.27 23.97
N HIS A 218 -15.56 -9.63 24.76
CA HIS A 218 -15.33 -9.32 26.17
C HIS A 218 -16.66 -9.50 26.91
N ARG A 219 -16.87 -10.64 27.56
CA ARG A 219 -18.15 -10.93 28.22
C ARG A 219 -18.05 -11.94 29.35
N THR A 220 -18.95 -11.81 30.32
CA THR A 220 -19.17 -12.85 31.33
C THR A 220 -20.07 -13.96 30.76
N LEU A 221 -19.59 -15.19 30.82
CA LEU A 221 -20.32 -16.41 30.50
C LEU A 221 -20.82 -17.06 31.78
N THR A 222 -22.13 -17.35 31.85
CA THR A 222 -22.77 -17.91 33.05
C THR A 222 -23.33 -19.31 32.77
N PHE A 223 -23.08 -20.24 33.69
CA PHE A 223 -23.66 -21.58 33.69
C PHE A 223 -24.93 -21.59 34.54
N ALA A 224 -26.03 -22.08 33.96
CA ALA A 224 -27.25 -22.33 34.74
C ALA A 224 -26.99 -23.45 35.77
N PRO A 225 -27.62 -23.40 36.97
CA PRO A 225 -27.51 -24.49 37.94
C PRO A 225 -27.85 -25.86 37.32
N GLY A 226 -26.96 -26.83 37.49
CA GLY A 226 -27.08 -28.18 36.92
C GLY A 226 -26.60 -28.32 35.47
N ALA A 227 -26.28 -27.24 34.76
CA ALA A 227 -25.62 -27.31 33.46
C ALA A 227 -24.16 -27.73 33.63
N THR A 228 -23.55 -28.30 32.58
CA THR A 228 -22.11 -28.59 32.52
C THR A 228 -21.41 -27.89 31.37
N THR A 229 -22.16 -27.19 30.53
CA THR A 229 -21.63 -26.49 29.37
C THR A 229 -22.29 -25.12 29.24
N ALA A 230 -21.52 -24.16 28.74
CA ALA A 230 -22.00 -22.87 28.30
C ALA A 230 -21.23 -22.50 27.03
N THR A 231 -21.89 -21.83 26.09
CA THR A 231 -21.30 -21.48 24.80
C THR A 231 -21.22 -19.97 24.60
N PHE A 232 -20.21 -19.54 23.86
CA PHE A 232 -20.15 -18.21 23.29
C PHE A 232 -19.72 -18.32 21.83
N SER A 233 -19.98 -17.27 21.06
CA SER A 233 -19.65 -17.22 19.64
C SER A 233 -18.71 -16.05 19.39
N VAL A 234 -17.71 -16.28 18.56
CA VAL A 234 -16.85 -15.24 18.01
C VAL A 234 -17.22 -15.13 16.52
N PRO A 235 -17.75 -13.99 16.06
CA PRO A 235 -17.92 -13.74 14.63
C PRO A 235 -16.56 -13.64 13.94
N VAL A 236 -16.38 -14.38 12.85
CA VAL A 236 -15.24 -14.34 11.92
C VAL A 236 -15.73 -13.63 10.67
N ASN A 237 -14.99 -12.63 10.20
CA ASN A 237 -15.35 -11.84 9.03
C ASN A 237 -14.88 -12.61 7.79
N GLY A 238 -15.75 -12.75 6.80
CA GLY A 238 -15.41 -13.36 5.53
C GLY A 238 -14.95 -12.32 4.51
N ASN A 239 -13.92 -12.65 3.73
CA ASN A 239 -13.44 -11.82 2.63
C ASN A 239 -13.10 -12.65 1.38
N THR A 240 -12.72 -12.00 0.28
CA THR A 240 -12.40 -12.68 -1.00
C THR A 240 -10.89 -12.66 -1.31
N ARG A 241 -10.06 -12.29 -0.35
CA ARG A 241 -8.61 -12.13 -0.51
C ARG A 241 -7.94 -13.41 -0.08
N PHE A 242 -7.16 -13.99 -0.99
CA PHE A 242 -6.29 -15.11 -0.64
C PHE A 242 -5.30 -14.69 0.44
N GLU A 243 -5.31 -15.39 1.57
CA GLU A 243 -4.43 -15.10 2.70
C GLU A 243 -4.05 -16.34 3.53
N PRO A 244 -3.01 -16.25 4.37
CA PRO A 244 -2.59 -17.34 5.25
C PRO A 244 -3.66 -17.68 6.29
N HIS A 245 -3.65 -18.92 6.79
CA HIS A 245 -4.52 -19.30 7.90
C HIS A 245 -4.21 -18.49 9.15
N ARG A 246 -5.25 -17.88 9.74
CA ARG A 246 -5.11 -16.97 10.88
C ARG A 246 -5.58 -17.62 12.17
N SER A 247 -5.19 -17.09 13.31
CA SER A 247 -5.57 -17.58 14.62
C SER A 247 -5.62 -16.45 15.64
N PHE A 248 -6.59 -16.52 16.56
CA PHE A 248 -6.71 -15.65 17.73
C PHE A 248 -6.81 -16.49 19.00
N GLY A 249 -6.40 -15.91 20.13
CA GLY A 249 -6.47 -16.54 21.44
C GLY A 249 -7.84 -16.37 22.10
N VAL A 250 -8.28 -17.39 22.83
CA VAL A 250 -9.40 -17.33 23.78
C VAL A 250 -8.85 -17.43 25.20
N GLU A 251 -9.21 -16.45 26.03
CA GLU A 251 -8.75 -16.32 27.40
C GLU A 251 -9.94 -16.39 28.37
N LEU A 252 -9.77 -17.20 29.41
CA LEU A 252 -10.69 -17.32 30.53
C LEU A 252 -10.06 -16.64 31.74
N SER A 253 -10.83 -15.75 32.37
CA SER A 253 -10.39 -15.04 33.58
C SER A 253 -11.54 -14.90 34.57
N ASN A 254 -11.23 -14.42 35.79
CA ASN A 254 -12.22 -14.04 36.80
C ASN A 254 -13.32 -15.09 37.05
N ALA A 255 -12.97 -16.38 37.05
CA ALA A 255 -13.93 -17.46 37.29
C ALA A 255 -14.49 -17.40 38.72
N MET A 256 -15.81 -17.47 38.85
CA MET A 256 -16.53 -17.50 40.12
C MET A 256 -17.19 -18.86 40.33
N GLY A 257 -16.92 -19.48 41.49
CA GLY A 257 -17.45 -20.81 41.82
C GLY A 257 -16.82 -21.96 41.03
N ALA A 258 -15.74 -21.71 40.30
CA ALA A 258 -15.00 -22.70 39.52
C ALA A 258 -13.50 -22.37 39.49
N THR A 259 -12.68 -23.36 39.14
CA THR A 259 -11.27 -23.16 38.76
C THR A 259 -11.15 -23.12 37.24
N ILE A 260 -10.11 -22.47 36.70
CA ILE A 260 -9.77 -22.59 35.27
C ILE A 260 -8.69 -23.66 35.17
N ALA A 261 -8.92 -24.69 34.36
CA ALA A 261 -7.91 -25.70 34.09
C ALA A 261 -6.73 -25.05 33.36
N SER A 262 -5.50 -25.32 33.81
CA SER A 262 -4.30 -24.93 33.07
C SER A 262 -4.39 -25.54 31.67
N SER A 263 -4.41 -24.71 30.64
CA SER A 263 -4.41 -25.19 29.26
C SER A 263 -3.18 -26.06 29.04
N GLY A 264 -3.39 -27.25 28.47
CA GLY A 264 -2.29 -27.96 27.84
C GLY A 264 -1.75 -27.04 26.75
N VAL A 265 -0.44 -26.79 26.77
CA VAL A 265 0.25 -26.01 25.73
C VAL A 265 -0.06 -26.65 24.37
N ALA A 266 -1.05 -26.11 23.68
CA ALA A 266 -1.32 -26.41 22.29
C ALA A 266 -0.57 -25.35 21.48
N THR A 267 0.56 -25.76 20.92
CA THR A 267 1.40 -24.93 20.04
C THR A 267 0.66 -24.66 18.74
N THR A 268 -0.07 -23.55 18.68
CA THR A 268 -0.36 -22.79 17.46
C THR A 268 -0.55 -21.33 17.85
N GLY A 269 0.56 -20.65 18.13
CA GLY A 269 0.65 -19.25 18.52
C GLY A 269 2.11 -18.95 18.88
N THR A 270 2.63 -17.82 18.43
CA THR A 270 4.08 -17.53 18.46
C THR A 270 4.47 -16.46 19.49
N SER A 271 3.51 -15.78 20.12
CA SER A 271 3.82 -14.85 21.20
C SER A 271 4.37 -15.56 22.45
N GLY A 272 5.32 -14.92 23.15
CA GLY A 272 5.80 -15.36 24.48
C GLY A 272 4.71 -15.42 25.57
N ALA A 273 3.46 -15.08 25.23
CA ALA A 273 2.26 -15.18 26.04
C ALA A 273 1.40 -16.43 25.76
N ALA A 274 1.88 -17.38 24.94
CA ALA A 274 1.21 -18.68 24.70
C ALA A 274 0.88 -19.45 26.01
N GLY A 275 1.56 -19.13 27.12
CA GLY A 275 1.26 -19.66 28.45
C GLY A 275 -0.01 -19.11 29.13
N GLN A 276 -0.70 -18.13 28.53
CA GLN A 276 -1.93 -17.51 29.06
C GLN A 276 -3.19 -17.86 28.25
N THR A 277 -3.05 -18.44 27.06
CA THR A 277 -4.17 -18.76 26.16
C THR A 277 -4.85 -20.07 26.57
N ASN A 278 -6.18 -20.05 26.75
CA ASN A 278 -6.94 -21.24 27.15
C ASN A 278 -7.38 -22.10 25.95
N ALA A 279 -7.67 -21.48 24.80
CA ALA A 279 -7.97 -22.16 23.54
C ALA A 279 -7.64 -21.27 22.34
N TRP A 280 -7.54 -21.86 21.16
CA TRP A 280 -7.30 -21.18 19.89
C TRP A 280 -8.56 -21.14 19.02
N GLY A 281 -8.81 -20.02 18.35
CA GLY A 281 -9.72 -19.92 17.21
C GLY A 281 -8.93 -19.79 15.92
N THR A 282 -8.94 -20.82 15.09
CA THR A 282 -8.23 -20.83 13.79
C THR A 282 -9.19 -20.52 12.64
N ILE A 283 -8.79 -19.60 11.77
CA ILE A 283 -9.53 -19.13 10.61
C ILE A 283 -8.80 -19.67 9.37
N PHE A 284 -9.46 -20.55 8.63
CA PHE A 284 -8.96 -21.04 7.37
C PHE A 284 -9.53 -20.17 6.25
N ASP A 285 -8.63 -19.55 5.50
CA ASP A 285 -8.95 -18.97 4.20
C ASP A 285 -9.42 -20.08 3.22
N ASP A 286 -10.58 -19.88 2.59
CA ASP A 286 -11.11 -20.69 1.49
C ASP A 286 -10.99 -20.05 0.11
N ASP A 287 -10.38 -18.87 0.02
CA ASP A 287 -10.17 -18.22 -1.25
C ASP A 287 -9.09 -18.90 -2.09
N THR A 288 -9.30 -18.85 -3.40
CA THR A 288 -8.33 -19.38 -4.36
C THR A 288 -7.37 -18.28 -4.75
N ALA A 289 -6.09 -18.61 -4.82
CA ALA A 289 -5.04 -17.78 -5.43
C ALA A 289 -5.20 -17.67 -6.97
N ALA A 290 -6.43 -17.61 -7.50
CA ALA A 290 -6.71 -17.53 -8.92
C ALA A 290 -6.10 -16.25 -9.50
N GLY A 291 -5.19 -16.41 -10.47
CA GLY A 291 -4.42 -15.30 -11.04
C GLY A 291 -3.15 -14.93 -10.27
N ALA A 292 -2.98 -15.39 -9.03
CA ALA A 292 -1.74 -15.21 -8.28
C ALA A 292 -0.70 -16.29 -8.62
N VAL A 293 0.56 -15.89 -8.62
CA VAL A 293 1.70 -16.81 -8.71
C VAL A 293 2.05 -17.23 -7.29
N VAL A 294 1.72 -18.46 -6.89
CA VAL A 294 2.01 -18.97 -5.54
C VAL A 294 3.36 -19.70 -5.52
N PRO A 295 4.37 -19.20 -4.79
CA PRO A 295 5.63 -19.88 -4.57
C PRO A 295 5.46 -21.09 -3.65
N THR A 296 6.45 -21.98 -3.69
CA THR A 296 6.49 -23.24 -2.93
C THR A 296 7.50 -23.22 -1.79
N ASP A 297 8.15 -22.07 -1.62
CA ASP A 297 9.06 -21.70 -0.53
C ASP A 297 8.33 -21.86 0.81
N GLU A 298 9.04 -22.46 1.79
CA GLU A 298 8.44 -23.01 3.01
C GLU A 298 7.64 -21.96 3.80
N PHE A 299 8.14 -20.73 3.83
CA PHE A 299 7.62 -19.66 4.67
C PHE A 299 6.89 -18.56 3.89
N PHE A 300 6.54 -18.79 2.61
CA PHE A 300 5.82 -17.80 1.80
C PHE A 300 4.50 -17.36 2.45
N ARG A 301 3.79 -18.28 3.10
CA ARG A 301 2.50 -17.99 3.75
C ARG A 301 2.67 -17.17 5.02
N GLU A 302 3.87 -17.04 5.55
CA GLU A 302 4.15 -16.30 6.76
C GLU A 302 4.52 -14.83 6.42
N GLN A 303 4.80 -14.54 5.14
CA GLN A 303 5.10 -13.22 4.61
C GLN A 303 3.83 -12.43 4.27
N TRP A 304 3.03 -12.12 5.31
CA TRP A 304 1.74 -11.41 5.17
C TRP A 304 1.82 -10.11 4.34
N TYR A 305 2.98 -9.45 4.33
CA TYR A 305 3.21 -8.19 3.62
C TYR A 305 3.12 -8.33 2.09
N LEU A 306 3.39 -9.52 1.54
CA LEU A 306 3.24 -9.78 0.11
C LEU A 306 1.77 -9.70 -0.29
N PHE A 307 0.91 -10.37 0.49
CA PHE A 307 -0.54 -10.39 0.29
C PHE A 307 -1.14 -9.01 0.50
N THR A 308 -0.77 -8.30 1.57
CA THR A 308 -1.35 -6.97 1.87
C THR A 308 -1.04 -5.92 0.81
N THR A 309 0.00 -6.14 0.01
CA THR A 309 0.44 -5.25 -1.09
C THR A 309 0.20 -5.84 -2.48
N ASN A 310 -0.52 -6.97 -2.59
CA ASN A 310 -0.89 -7.64 -3.85
C ASN A 310 0.29 -8.05 -4.75
N VAL A 311 1.45 -8.35 -4.15
CA VAL A 311 2.68 -8.71 -4.86
C VAL A 311 2.55 -10.06 -5.57
N GLU A 312 1.86 -11.00 -4.96
CA GLU A 312 1.60 -12.35 -5.48
C GLU A 312 0.84 -12.34 -6.81
N TYR A 313 0.02 -11.30 -7.04
CA TYR A 313 -0.66 -11.07 -8.31
C TYR A 313 0.25 -10.33 -9.31
N ALA A 314 1.05 -9.36 -8.83
CA ALA A 314 1.99 -8.62 -9.66
C ALA A 314 3.02 -9.55 -10.35
N TRP A 315 3.34 -10.70 -9.75
CA TRP A 315 4.24 -11.71 -10.30
C TRP A 315 3.80 -12.37 -11.60
N ALA A 316 2.51 -12.26 -11.97
CA ALA A 316 2.06 -12.64 -13.30
C ALA A 316 2.62 -11.71 -14.40
N HIS A 317 2.97 -10.47 -14.04
CA HIS A 317 3.46 -9.43 -14.94
C HIS A 317 4.97 -9.20 -14.82
N ALA A 318 5.52 -9.22 -13.61
CA ALA A 318 6.91 -8.85 -13.34
C ALA A 318 7.51 -9.58 -12.14
N THR A 319 8.82 -9.79 -12.15
CA THR A 319 9.55 -10.48 -11.06
C THR A 319 10.81 -9.74 -10.60
N GLY A 320 11.08 -8.55 -11.17
CA GLY A 320 12.30 -7.76 -10.95
C GLY A 320 13.46 -8.11 -11.89
N ARG A 321 13.25 -9.03 -12.83
CA ARG A 321 14.31 -9.57 -13.70
C ARG A 321 14.97 -8.46 -14.51
N GLY A 322 16.29 -8.38 -14.40
CA GLY A 322 17.11 -7.42 -15.14
C GLY A 322 17.27 -6.06 -14.46
N ILE A 323 16.65 -5.86 -13.31
CA ILE A 323 16.77 -4.63 -12.52
C ILE A 323 17.82 -4.82 -11.43
N LYS A 324 18.70 -3.82 -11.26
CA LYS A 324 19.70 -3.79 -10.18
C LYS A 324 19.19 -2.96 -9.01
N VAL A 325 19.10 -3.58 -7.85
CA VAL A 325 18.70 -2.93 -6.60
C VAL A 325 19.90 -2.90 -5.66
N ALA A 326 20.41 -1.71 -5.36
CA ALA A 326 21.46 -1.53 -4.37
C ALA A 326 20.87 -1.40 -2.96
N VAL A 327 21.53 -2.03 -1.99
CA VAL A 327 21.25 -1.87 -0.55
C VAL A 327 22.45 -1.18 0.08
N LEU A 328 22.28 0.08 0.49
CA LEU A 328 23.27 0.83 1.26
C LEU A 328 23.04 0.59 2.75
N ASP A 329 23.76 -0.38 3.30
CA ASP A 329 23.56 -0.85 4.67
C ASP A 329 24.80 -1.62 5.17
N GLN A 330 24.67 -2.38 6.26
CA GLN A 330 25.70 -3.18 6.91
C GLN A 330 26.14 -4.41 6.11
N GLY A 331 25.83 -4.49 4.82
CA GLY A 331 26.24 -5.56 3.92
C GLY A 331 25.23 -6.69 3.80
N ILE A 332 25.39 -7.49 2.76
CA ILE A 332 24.53 -8.63 2.43
C ILE A 332 25.31 -9.94 2.55
N ASP A 333 24.81 -10.86 3.37
CA ASP A 333 25.36 -12.22 3.47
C ASP A 333 25.03 -13.04 2.22
N ALA A 334 25.95 -13.01 1.25
CA ALA A 334 25.82 -13.78 0.01
C ALA A 334 25.95 -15.30 0.21
N THR A 335 26.08 -15.80 1.44
CA THR A 335 26.03 -17.25 1.74
C THR A 335 24.65 -17.74 2.14
N ASN A 336 23.71 -16.82 2.45
CA ASN A 336 22.32 -17.17 2.70
C ASN A 336 21.70 -17.85 1.46
N PRO A 337 21.13 -19.07 1.58
CA PRO A 337 20.59 -19.83 0.44
C PRO A 337 19.55 -19.07 -0.40
N ASP A 338 18.76 -18.20 0.21
CA ASP A 338 17.74 -17.39 -0.47
C ASP A 338 18.33 -16.18 -1.19
N LEU A 339 19.54 -15.74 -0.83
CA LEU A 339 20.19 -14.58 -1.43
C LEU A 339 21.24 -14.96 -2.48
N VAL A 340 21.84 -16.16 -2.37
CA VAL A 340 22.86 -16.68 -3.29
C VAL A 340 22.49 -16.48 -4.78
N PRO A 341 21.25 -16.74 -5.24
CA PRO A 341 20.93 -16.61 -6.67
C PRO A 341 20.94 -15.17 -7.19
N ASN A 342 20.72 -14.19 -6.31
CA ASN A 342 20.43 -12.81 -6.68
C ASN A 342 21.53 -11.82 -6.28
N VAL A 343 22.40 -12.16 -5.32
CA VAL A 343 23.51 -11.31 -4.89
C VAL A 343 24.75 -11.53 -5.76
N ASP A 344 25.29 -10.43 -6.30
CA ASP A 344 26.58 -10.43 -6.99
C ASP A 344 27.59 -9.55 -6.24
N LEU A 345 28.48 -10.17 -5.45
CA LEU A 345 29.52 -9.45 -4.70
C LEU A 345 30.60 -8.83 -5.59
N ASP A 346 30.73 -9.23 -6.86
CA ASP A 346 31.64 -8.53 -7.79
C ASP A 346 31.11 -7.12 -8.13
N LEU A 347 29.79 -6.92 -8.03
CA LEU A 347 29.16 -5.60 -8.09
C LEU A 347 29.14 -4.88 -6.74
N GLY A 348 29.29 -5.59 -5.63
CA GLY A 348 29.27 -5.03 -4.30
C GLY A 348 30.51 -4.19 -3.96
N ARG A 349 30.36 -3.19 -3.08
CA ARG A 349 31.42 -2.24 -2.71
C ARG A 349 31.43 -1.96 -1.21
N VAL A 350 32.62 -1.68 -0.68
CA VAL A 350 32.76 -0.99 0.61
C VAL A 350 32.60 0.51 0.36
N ALA A 351 31.52 1.11 0.87
CA ALA A 351 31.11 2.49 0.60
C ALA A 351 32.25 3.50 0.77
N LEU A 352 33.03 3.39 1.87
CA LEU A 352 34.15 4.28 2.13
C LEU A 352 35.22 4.28 1.03
N SER A 353 35.57 3.11 0.50
CA SER A 353 36.76 2.94 -0.35
C SER A 353 36.44 2.67 -1.83
N LEU A 354 35.19 2.32 -2.13
CA LEU A 354 34.74 1.83 -3.44
C LEU A 354 35.54 0.63 -3.97
N LEU A 355 36.22 -0.11 -3.10
CA LEU A 355 36.82 -1.39 -3.45
C LEU A 355 35.74 -2.49 -3.48
N PRO A 356 35.90 -3.55 -4.29
CA PRO A 356 35.02 -4.71 -4.27
C PRO A 356 34.83 -5.27 -2.86
N GLY A 357 33.59 -5.59 -2.50
CA GLY A 357 33.18 -5.97 -1.16
C GLY A 357 31.66 -6.09 -1.04
N GLY A 358 31.09 -5.83 0.14
CA GLY A 358 29.63 -5.88 0.34
C GLY A 358 29.16 -6.93 1.34
N ALA A 359 30.00 -7.89 1.72
CA ALA A 359 29.65 -8.83 2.78
C ALA A 359 29.69 -8.15 4.17
N PRO A 360 28.84 -8.57 5.13
CA PRO A 360 28.91 -8.17 6.52
C PRO A 360 30.30 -8.40 7.12
N VAL A 361 30.82 -7.43 7.89
CA VAL A 361 32.16 -7.51 8.48
C VAL A 361 32.08 -7.70 10.00
N ASN A 362 31.18 -6.99 10.68
CA ASN A 362 31.03 -7.07 12.13
C ASN A 362 30.01 -8.17 12.54
N PRO A 363 30.08 -8.67 13.79
CA PRO A 363 29.12 -9.65 14.29
C PRO A 363 27.67 -9.16 14.36
N THR A 364 27.46 -7.84 14.34
CA THR A 364 26.13 -7.20 14.44
C THR A 364 25.60 -6.69 13.11
N ASP A 365 26.35 -6.88 12.02
CA ASP A 365 26.03 -6.40 10.68
C ASP A 365 24.96 -7.29 10.02
N ASN A 366 23.74 -7.32 10.57
CA ASN A 366 22.66 -8.23 10.13
C ASN A 366 21.62 -7.52 9.26
N HIS A 367 21.43 -6.22 9.51
CA HIS A 367 20.32 -5.44 8.96
C HIS A 367 20.28 -5.42 7.43
N GLY A 368 21.42 -5.22 6.75
CA GLY A 368 21.48 -5.25 5.29
C GLY A 368 21.10 -6.59 4.66
N THR A 369 21.32 -7.70 5.35
CA THR A 369 20.88 -9.05 4.92
C THR A 369 19.37 -9.19 5.08
N GLU A 370 18.82 -8.70 6.19
CA GLU A 370 17.38 -8.66 6.46
C GLU A 370 16.63 -7.77 5.44
N VAL A 371 17.17 -6.60 5.10
CA VAL A 371 16.62 -5.71 4.07
C VAL A 371 16.64 -6.38 2.69
N ALA A 372 17.76 -7.05 2.34
CA ALA A 372 17.92 -7.73 1.06
C ALA A 372 16.91 -8.87 0.84
N GLY A 373 16.56 -9.62 1.89
CA GLY A 373 15.56 -10.70 1.83
C GLY A 373 14.18 -10.21 1.41
N VAL A 374 13.72 -9.08 1.97
CA VAL A 374 12.44 -8.47 1.61
C VAL A 374 12.42 -8.07 0.13
N ILE A 375 13.52 -7.52 -0.38
CA ILE A 375 13.62 -7.08 -1.78
C ILE A 375 13.63 -8.28 -2.72
N ALA A 376 14.56 -9.21 -2.54
CA ALA A 376 14.89 -10.21 -3.56
C ALA A 376 15.43 -11.54 -2.99
N ALA A 377 14.89 -12.04 -1.88
CA ALA A 377 15.00 -13.48 -1.60
C ALA A 377 14.48 -14.28 -2.80
N ALA A 378 15.23 -15.30 -3.21
CA ALA A 378 14.99 -16.04 -4.43
C ALA A 378 13.82 -17.02 -4.24
N ARG A 379 12.98 -17.14 -5.27
CA ARG A 379 12.00 -18.22 -5.35
C ARG A 379 12.70 -19.53 -5.71
N ASN A 380 13.06 -20.33 -4.71
CA ASN A 380 13.96 -21.49 -4.84
C ASN A 380 13.40 -22.78 -4.18
N ASN A 381 12.18 -22.75 -3.62
CA ASN A 381 11.53 -23.80 -2.82
C ASN A 381 12.15 -24.01 -1.43
N ASP A 382 12.84 -23.01 -0.90
CA ASP A 382 13.46 -22.98 0.42
C ASP A 382 13.15 -21.62 1.06
N GLY A 383 13.17 -21.55 2.39
CA GLY A 383 13.04 -20.28 3.10
C GLY A 383 11.85 -19.40 2.67
N ILE A 384 12.15 -18.17 2.25
CA ILE A 384 11.19 -17.10 1.92
C ILE A 384 11.38 -16.60 0.48
N VAL A 385 10.50 -15.69 0.04
CA VAL A 385 10.58 -15.06 -1.30
C VAL A 385 10.49 -13.53 -1.23
N GLY A 386 11.36 -12.84 -1.94
CA GLY A 386 11.38 -11.38 -1.98
C GLY A 386 10.32 -10.81 -2.94
N VAL A 387 9.96 -9.54 -2.75
CA VAL A 387 9.00 -8.83 -3.61
C VAL A 387 9.39 -8.90 -5.08
N ALA A 388 10.67 -8.73 -5.37
CA ALA A 388 11.28 -8.78 -6.69
C ALA A 388 12.31 -9.93 -6.74
N TYR A 389 11.85 -11.17 -6.57
CA TYR A 389 12.68 -12.36 -6.39
C TYR A 389 13.65 -12.71 -7.54
N ASN A 390 13.63 -11.99 -8.68
CA ASN A 390 14.60 -12.11 -9.77
C ASN A 390 15.43 -10.82 -9.99
N ALA A 391 15.31 -9.82 -9.11
CA ALA A 391 16.17 -8.64 -9.15
C ALA A 391 17.60 -8.97 -8.73
N GLN A 392 18.57 -8.26 -9.31
CA GLN A 392 19.97 -8.39 -8.95
C GLN A 392 20.29 -7.47 -7.77
N LEU A 393 20.72 -8.04 -6.65
CA LEU A 393 21.12 -7.31 -5.46
C LEU A 393 22.57 -6.84 -5.56
N VAL A 394 22.80 -5.56 -5.27
CA VAL A 394 24.11 -4.93 -5.17
C VAL A 394 24.32 -4.45 -3.74
N SER A 395 25.34 -4.95 -3.05
CA SER A 395 25.61 -4.51 -1.68
C SER A 395 26.56 -3.31 -1.64
N LEU A 396 26.14 -2.22 -1.00
CA LEU A 396 27.00 -1.08 -0.65
C LEU A 396 27.23 -1.09 0.86
N TYR A 397 28.29 -1.78 1.27
CA TYR A 397 28.60 -1.97 2.69
C TYR A 397 29.06 -0.66 3.33
N THR A 398 28.32 -0.23 4.35
CA THR A 398 28.69 0.82 5.27
C THR A 398 28.63 0.33 6.73
N PRO A 399 29.72 0.48 7.51
CA PRO A 399 29.68 0.24 8.95
C PRO A 399 29.06 1.40 9.73
N PHE A 400 28.61 2.46 9.04
CA PHE A 400 28.17 3.73 9.65
C PHE A 400 29.25 4.31 10.58
N SER A 401 30.47 4.46 10.05
CA SER A 401 31.61 4.89 10.86
C SER A 401 31.60 6.40 11.11
N SER A 402 32.63 6.90 11.81
CA SER A 402 32.87 8.34 11.92
C SER A 402 33.17 9.02 10.57
N GLU A 403 33.44 8.26 9.51
CA GLU A 403 33.67 8.75 8.14
C GLU A 403 32.40 8.71 7.26
N TRP A 404 31.22 8.56 7.88
CA TRP A 404 29.93 8.50 7.20
C TRP A 404 29.72 9.56 6.09
N PRO A 405 30.19 10.83 6.16
CA PRO A 405 29.95 11.76 5.06
C PRO A 405 30.60 11.29 3.76
N THR A 406 31.82 10.76 3.85
CA THR A 406 32.55 10.23 2.69
C THR A 406 31.97 8.90 2.24
N GLU A 407 31.59 8.02 3.18
CA GLU A 407 30.94 6.74 2.88
C GLU A 407 29.69 6.95 2.01
N PHE A 408 28.82 7.88 2.40
CA PHE A 408 27.53 8.10 1.76
C PHE A 408 27.69 8.80 0.41
N ALA A 409 28.54 9.83 0.31
CA ALA A 409 28.83 10.48 -0.97
C ALA A 409 29.40 9.48 -1.99
N ASN A 410 30.33 8.63 -1.57
CA ASN A 410 30.88 7.58 -2.43
C ASN A 410 29.82 6.54 -2.82
N ALA A 411 28.99 6.10 -1.88
CA ALA A 411 27.90 5.17 -2.15
C ALA A 411 26.92 5.72 -3.19
N PHE A 412 26.49 6.97 -3.04
CA PHE A 412 25.62 7.64 -4.02
C PHE A 412 26.29 7.78 -5.39
N HIS A 413 27.56 8.17 -5.45
CA HIS A 413 28.28 8.20 -6.73
C HIS A 413 28.32 6.83 -7.43
N TYR A 414 28.49 5.76 -6.67
CA TYR A 414 28.47 4.40 -7.22
C TYR A 414 27.06 3.94 -7.62
N ALA A 415 26.05 4.33 -6.84
CA ALA A 415 24.66 3.97 -7.08
C ALA A 415 24.07 4.60 -8.36
N ALA A 416 24.73 5.58 -8.98
CA ALA A 416 24.36 6.06 -10.32
C ALA A 416 24.41 4.93 -11.39
N GLY A 417 25.13 3.84 -11.12
CA GLY A 417 25.20 2.65 -11.96
C GLY A 417 24.14 1.59 -11.70
N VAL A 418 23.19 1.82 -10.78
CA VAL A 418 22.07 0.91 -10.48
C VAL A 418 20.71 1.54 -10.80
N ASP A 419 19.67 0.72 -10.81
CA ASP A 419 18.32 1.18 -11.15
C ASP A 419 17.57 1.72 -9.92
N VAL A 420 17.70 1.02 -8.79
CA VAL A 420 17.05 1.36 -7.52
C VAL A 420 18.08 1.37 -6.41
N LEU A 421 18.04 2.38 -5.53
CA LEU A 421 18.81 2.44 -4.30
C LEU A 421 17.85 2.38 -3.11
N ASN A 422 18.05 1.37 -2.25
CA ASN A 422 17.34 1.24 -0.99
C ASN A 422 18.19 1.80 0.15
N ASP A 423 17.61 2.75 0.88
CA ASP A 423 18.21 3.44 2.01
C ASP A 423 17.33 3.22 3.27
N SER A 424 17.53 2.08 3.92
CA SER A 424 16.79 1.68 5.13
C SER A 424 17.41 2.22 6.42
N TRP A 425 17.95 3.44 6.37
CA TRP A 425 18.63 4.15 7.45
C TRP A 425 18.09 5.59 7.58
N GLY A 426 18.55 6.35 8.58
CA GLY A 426 18.17 7.76 8.73
C GLY A 426 18.95 8.44 9.85
N PHE A 427 18.98 9.78 9.84
CA PHE A 427 19.52 10.55 10.95
C PHE A 427 18.46 10.61 12.07
N THR A 428 18.84 10.33 13.32
CA THR A 428 17.87 10.29 14.43
C THR A 428 18.49 10.78 15.74
N SER A 429 17.64 11.01 16.75
CA SER A 429 18.02 11.23 18.15
C SER A 429 18.97 10.18 18.74
N ARG A 430 19.09 8.99 18.15
CA ARG A 430 20.05 7.98 18.63
C ARG A 430 21.49 8.26 18.20
N MET A 431 21.69 9.07 17.17
CA MET A 431 23.03 9.49 16.71
C MET A 431 23.59 10.66 17.52
N ARG A 432 22.76 11.36 18.31
CA ARG A 432 23.17 12.41 19.25
C ARG A 432 22.49 12.24 20.60
N THR A 433 23.27 12.10 21.67
CA THR A 433 22.72 11.97 23.04
C THR A 433 22.22 13.29 23.64
N ASP A 434 22.29 14.40 22.90
CA ASP A 434 21.75 15.70 23.29
C ASP A 434 20.37 15.96 22.68
N THR A 435 19.74 17.07 23.03
CA THR A 435 18.38 17.42 22.60
C THR A 435 18.34 18.20 21.28
N ASP A 436 19.51 18.44 20.66
CA ASP A 436 19.71 19.32 19.51
C ASP A 436 20.05 18.48 18.26
N TRP A 437 19.09 17.62 17.89
CA TRP A 437 19.24 16.68 16.79
C TRP A 437 18.28 16.94 15.62
N ALA A 438 17.24 17.77 15.79
CA ALA A 438 16.39 18.16 14.67
C ALA A 438 17.18 19.02 13.68
N PHE A 439 16.92 18.88 12.39
CA PHE A 439 17.63 19.61 11.33
C PHE A 439 19.14 19.31 11.28
N TYR A 440 19.58 18.18 11.83
CA TYR A 440 21.01 17.85 11.89
C TYR A 440 21.61 17.66 10.48
N ASP A 441 20.86 17.08 9.56
CA ASP A 441 21.25 16.82 8.17
C ASP A 441 20.87 17.97 7.21
N ASN A 442 20.82 19.21 7.72
CA ASN A 442 20.48 20.40 6.96
C ASN A 442 21.30 20.52 5.66
N ALA A 443 20.61 20.56 4.52
CA ALA A 443 21.23 20.65 3.20
C ALA A 443 22.02 21.95 2.98
N ASN A 444 21.76 22.98 3.78
CA ASN A 444 22.51 24.23 3.76
C ASN A 444 23.82 24.18 4.58
N ASP A 445 24.04 23.14 5.39
CA ASP A 445 25.31 22.95 6.09
C ASP A 445 26.38 22.47 5.09
N PRO A 446 27.53 23.17 4.97
CA PRO A 446 28.65 22.75 4.13
C PRO A 446 29.15 21.32 4.38
N LEU A 447 28.89 20.73 5.55
CA LEU A 447 29.20 19.33 5.87
C LEU A 447 28.44 18.35 4.97
N PHE A 448 27.19 18.64 4.64
CA PHE A 448 26.31 17.74 3.87
C PHE A 448 26.29 18.06 2.36
N ALA A 449 26.82 19.21 1.94
CA ALA A 449 26.83 19.64 0.54
C ALA A 449 27.36 18.57 -0.45
N PRO A 450 28.44 17.80 -0.17
CA PRO A 450 28.89 16.74 -1.07
C PRO A 450 27.87 15.60 -1.23
N LEU A 451 27.12 15.26 -0.18
CA LEU A 451 26.14 14.17 -0.21
C LEU A 451 24.91 14.59 -1.01
N PHE A 452 24.39 15.80 -0.78
CA PHE A 452 23.25 16.32 -1.54
C PHE A 452 23.59 16.57 -3.01
N ALA A 453 24.84 16.95 -3.32
CA ALA A 453 25.31 16.98 -4.70
C ALA A 453 25.30 15.59 -5.34
N ALA A 454 25.78 14.55 -4.63
CA ALA A 454 25.74 13.18 -5.13
C ALA A 454 24.31 12.64 -5.27
N LEU A 455 23.39 12.99 -4.35
CA LEU A 455 21.97 12.64 -4.44
C LEU A 455 21.29 13.30 -5.65
N HIS A 456 21.58 14.58 -5.91
CA HIS A 456 21.14 15.24 -7.14
C HIS A 456 21.69 14.52 -8.39
N ASP A 457 22.97 14.13 -8.38
CA ASP A 457 23.60 13.43 -9.52
C ASP A 457 22.96 12.06 -9.79
N LEU A 458 22.48 11.35 -8.76
CA LEU A 458 21.69 10.12 -8.92
C LEU A 458 20.43 10.37 -9.75
N ALA A 459 19.66 11.39 -9.41
CA ALA A 459 18.43 11.76 -10.11
C ALA A 459 18.71 12.34 -11.52
N ALA A 460 19.86 12.98 -11.72
CA ALA A 460 20.21 13.62 -12.99
C ALA A 460 20.88 12.68 -14.00
N THR A 461 21.66 11.70 -13.54
CA THR A 461 22.54 10.89 -14.41
C THR A 461 22.27 9.40 -14.34
N GLY A 462 21.67 8.91 -13.24
CA GLY A 462 21.32 7.50 -13.08
C GLY A 462 20.43 7.00 -14.21
N ARG A 463 20.56 5.71 -14.55
CA ARG A 463 19.75 5.06 -15.61
C ARG A 463 19.74 5.84 -16.95
N ASN A 464 20.89 6.33 -17.37
CA ASN A 464 21.07 7.15 -18.58
C ASN A 464 20.24 8.46 -18.60
N GLY A 465 20.09 9.09 -17.44
CA GLY A 465 19.33 10.34 -17.27
C GLY A 465 17.86 10.16 -16.91
N LEU A 466 17.38 8.92 -16.77
CA LEU A 466 16.05 8.64 -16.20
C LEU A 466 16.02 8.85 -14.67
N GLY A 467 17.19 8.83 -14.03
CA GLY A 467 17.37 8.93 -12.58
C GLY A 467 17.35 7.56 -11.90
N THR A 468 18.33 7.27 -11.06
CA THR A 468 18.26 6.13 -10.13
C THR A 468 17.14 6.40 -9.14
N VAL A 469 16.24 5.44 -8.93
CA VAL A 469 15.12 5.61 -8.01
C VAL A 469 15.61 5.36 -6.59
N VAL A 470 15.59 6.39 -5.74
CA VAL A 470 16.02 6.29 -4.34
C VAL A 470 14.81 6.11 -3.44
N VAL A 471 14.80 5.08 -2.60
CA VAL A 471 13.72 4.75 -1.67
C VAL A 471 14.27 4.73 -0.25
N GLN A 472 13.72 5.58 0.62
CA GLN A 472 14.18 5.77 1.99
C GLN A 472 13.09 5.44 3.01
N SER A 473 13.47 4.87 4.14
CA SER A 473 12.57 4.72 5.28
C SER A 473 12.23 6.09 5.90
N ALA A 474 10.97 6.29 6.32
CA ALA A 474 10.55 7.54 6.97
C ALA A 474 11.22 7.78 8.34
N GLY A 475 11.60 6.70 9.03
CA GLY A 475 12.16 6.75 10.39
C GLY A 475 11.30 5.99 11.41
N ASN A 476 11.86 5.79 12.60
CA ASN A 476 11.26 5.01 13.68
C ASN A 476 11.12 5.84 14.98
N GLY A 477 10.98 7.16 14.83
CA GLY A 477 11.16 8.16 15.89
C GLY A 477 9.87 8.78 16.42
N TYR A 478 8.69 8.31 16.03
CA TYR A 478 7.41 8.98 16.36
C TYR A 478 7.22 9.29 17.85
N ASP A 479 7.45 8.32 18.74
CA ASP A 479 7.32 8.51 20.20
C ASP A 479 8.27 9.59 20.76
N TYR A 480 9.37 9.88 20.04
CA TYR A 480 10.35 10.91 20.37
C TYR A 480 10.00 12.28 19.77
N GLY A 481 8.84 12.43 19.11
CA GLY A 481 8.42 13.67 18.47
C GLY A 481 9.10 13.94 17.13
N ASP A 482 9.59 12.88 16.49
CA ASP A 482 10.23 12.96 15.17
C ASP A 482 9.22 13.21 14.05
N ASP A 483 9.68 13.90 13.01
CA ASP A 483 8.92 14.20 11.80
C ASP A 483 9.89 14.11 10.61
N THR A 484 9.43 13.54 9.50
CA THR A 484 10.22 13.40 8.26
C THR A 484 10.75 14.75 7.77
N ASN A 485 10.06 15.84 8.07
CA ASN A 485 10.48 17.20 7.77
C ASN A 485 11.49 17.81 8.76
N LEU A 486 11.99 17.02 9.73
CA LEU A 486 13.18 17.39 10.50
C LEU A 486 14.48 16.92 9.84
N HIS A 487 14.38 16.25 8.68
CA HIS A 487 15.51 15.61 8.00
C HIS A 487 15.53 15.91 6.50
N ASN A 488 16.61 16.48 5.97
CA ASN A 488 16.70 16.80 4.55
C ASN A 488 16.92 15.60 3.63
N PHE A 489 17.30 14.43 4.16
CA PHE A 489 17.24 13.20 3.37
C PHE A 489 15.79 12.70 3.22
N GLN A 490 15.03 12.53 4.30
CA GLN A 490 13.64 12.07 4.24
C GLN A 490 12.69 13.07 3.58
N ASN A 491 13.05 14.35 3.49
CA ASN A 491 12.23 15.36 2.79
C ASN A 491 12.82 15.79 1.44
N SER A 492 13.84 15.08 0.94
CA SER A 492 14.44 15.39 -0.35
C SER A 492 13.48 15.09 -1.50
N ARG A 493 13.33 16.06 -2.41
CA ARG A 493 12.59 15.88 -3.67
C ARG A 493 13.12 14.78 -4.60
N TYR A 494 14.26 14.16 -4.31
CA TYR A 494 14.82 13.05 -5.10
C TYR A 494 14.52 11.67 -4.50
N ILE A 495 13.92 11.64 -3.31
CA ILE A 495 13.73 10.43 -2.51
C ILE A 495 12.25 10.06 -2.44
N ILE A 496 11.97 8.77 -2.43
CA ILE A 496 10.67 8.19 -2.10
C ILE A 496 10.70 7.83 -0.62
N THR A 497 10.07 8.65 0.22
CA THR A 497 10.01 8.42 1.66
C THR A 497 8.82 7.55 2.02
N VAL A 498 9.10 6.46 2.74
CA VAL A 498 8.14 5.37 2.99
C VAL A 498 7.79 5.23 4.47
N GLY A 499 6.51 5.48 4.80
CA GLY A 499 5.94 5.23 6.13
C GLY A 499 5.64 3.74 6.38
N ALA A 500 5.43 3.36 7.65
CA ALA A 500 5.15 1.99 8.04
C ALA A 500 3.72 1.80 8.54
N VAL A 501 3.06 0.75 8.04
CA VAL A 501 1.77 0.27 8.55
C VAL A 501 1.86 -1.14 9.12
N LYS A 502 0.90 -1.43 10.00
CA LYS A 502 0.60 -2.75 10.53
C LYS A 502 -0.21 -3.57 9.51
N TYR A 503 -0.47 -4.83 9.83
CA TYR A 503 -1.29 -5.73 9.01
C TYR A 503 -2.63 -5.12 8.58
N ALA A 504 -3.35 -4.50 9.52
CA ALA A 504 -4.65 -3.88 9.26
C ALA A 504 -4.59 -2.56 8.44
N GLY A 505 -3.40 -2.17 7.96
CA GLY A 505 -3.17 -0.89 7.29
C GLY A 505 -3.20 0.34 8.21
N THR A 506 -3.31 0.15 9.53
CA THR A 506 -3.17 1.24 10.50
C THR A 506 -1.71 1.55 10.78
N LEU A 507 -1.41 2.78 11.22
CA LEU A 507 -0.05 3.23 11.49
C LEU A 507 0.70 2.34 12.49
N SER A 508 1.94 1.99 12.15
CA SER A 508 2.88 1.37 13.08
C SER A 508 3.33 2.38 14.13
N TYR A 509 3.31 2.00 15.42
CA TYR A 509 3.51 2.95 16.53
C TYR A 509 4.86 3.70 16.49
N PHE A 510 5.87 3.12 15.85
CA PHE A 510 7.19 3.73 15.70
C PHE A 510 7.31 4.64 14.47
N SER A 511 6.44 4.52 13.47
CA SER A 511 6.63 5.13 12.16
C SER A 511 6.66 6.65 12.27
N THR A 512 7.81 7.26 11.95
CA THR A 512 7.91 8.72 11.84
C THR A 512 6.88 9.23 10.82
N MET A 513 6.22 10.33 11.13
CA MET A 513 5.14 10.95 10.34
C MET A 513 5.66 12.16 9.54
N GLY A 514 4.84 12.72 8.65
CA GLY A 514 5.07 14.06 8.08
C GLY A 514 4.74 14.21 6.60
N ALA A 515 4.72 15.46 6.15
CA ALA A 515 4.20 15.84 4.84
C ALA A 515 5.02 15.38 3.62
N SER A 516 6.24 14.87 3.82
CA SER A 516 7.12 14.36 2.75
C SER A 516 6.98 12.85 2.50
N ILE A 517 6.18 12.14 3.31
CA ILE A 517 5.87 10.73 3.07
C ILE A 517 5.05 10.61 1.79
N LEU A 518 5.56 9.91 0.78
CA LEU A 518 4.84 9.68 -0.48
C LEU A 518 3.80 8.58 -0.32
N VAL A 519 4.23 7.44 0.21
CA VAL A 519 3.43 6.22 0.39
C VAL A 519 3.85 5.51 1.67
N ALA A 520 3.03 4.57 2.13
CA ALA A 520 3.37 3.64 3.18
C ALA A 520 3.45 2.20 2.65
N ALA A 521 4.14 1.35 3.40
CA ALA A 521 4.16 -0.08 3.18
C ALA A 521 4.16 -0.81 4.53
N PRO A 522 3.88 -2.13 4.55
CA PRO A 522 4.06 -2.94 5.74
C PRO A 522 5.43 -2.71 6.42
N GLY A 523 5.44 -2.42 7.71
CA GLY A 523 6.68 -2.29 8.50
C GLY A 523 6.63 -3.06 9.82
N GLY A 524 5.50 -3.70 10.11
CA GLY A 524 5.26 -4.45 11.33
C GLY A 524 4.78 -3.59 12.50
N ALA A 525 4.52 -4.18 13.67
CA ALA A 525 3.76 -3.52 14.74
C ALA A 525 4.32 -3.68 16.16
N GLY A 526 5.45 -4.37 16.36
CA GLY A 526 6.01 -4.66 17.68
C GLY A 526 5.20 -5.67 18.50
N TYR A 527 5.89 -6.73 18.94
CA TYR A 527 5.41 -7.88 19.76
C TYR A 527 4.41 -8.84 19.08
N GLY A 528 4.95 -9.96 18.59
CA GLY A 528 4.24 -11.17 18.13
C GLY A 528 4.75 -11.60 16.76
N ASP A 529 5.20 -12.85 16.58
CA ASP A 529 5.97 -13.30 15.41
C ASP A 529 5.18 -13.30 14.08
N TYR A 530 3.99 -12.71 14.01
CA TYR A 530 3.24 -12.49 12.75
C TYR A 530 2.74 -11.05 12.58
N ALA A 531 3.02 -10.19 13.56
CA ALA A 531 2.85 -8.74 13.43
C ALA A 531 4.09 -8.08 12.84
N SER A 532 5.20 -8.81 12.69
CA SER A 532 6.48 -8.35 12.17
C SER A 532 6.73 -8.83 10.74
N ILE A 533 7.74 -8.26 10.08
CA ILE A 533 8.15 -8.64 8.73
C ILE A 533 9.08 -9.86 8.83
N LEU A 534 8.66 -10.97 8.22
CA LEU A 534 9.52 -12.14 8.04
C LEU A 534 10.49 -11.88 6.88
N THR A 535 11.79 -12.04 7.16
CA THR A 535 12.87 -11.85 6.19
C THR A 535 14.05 -12.80 6.46
N THR A 536 15.08 -12.75 5.61
CA THR A 536 16.33 -13.50 5.79
C THR A 536 17.15 -12.96 6.95
N ASP A 537 17.86 -13.82 7.66
CA ASP A 537 18.95 -13.47 8.58
C ASP A 537 20.27 -13.99 8.00
N ARG A 538 21.41 -13.61 8.57
CA ARG A 538 22.70 -14.19 8.19
C ARG A 538 22.75 -15.68 8.52
N SER A 539 23.50 -16.44 7.73
CA SER A 539 23.44 -17.90 7.83
C SER A 539 23.93 -18.46 9.17
N GLY A 540 23.12 -19.35 9.74
CA GLY A 540 23.40 -20.10 10.96
C GLY A 540 23.72 -19.23 12.17
N ALA A 541 24.83 -19.54 12.85
CA ALA A 541 25.21 -18.86 14.09
C ALA A 541 25.73 -17.42 13.90
N ALA A 542 25.84 -16.94 12.65
CA ALA A 542 26.17 -15.56 12.37
C ALA A 542 24.96 -14.62 12.50
N GLY A 543 23.75 -15.15 12.33
CA GLY A 543 22.49 -14.41 12.49
C GLY A 543 22.10 -14.18 13.94
N THR A 544 21.08 -13.34 14.13
CA THR A 544 20.49 -12.99 15.43
C THR A 544 19.70 -14.13 16.07
N THR A 545 19.05 -14.97 15.25
CA THR A 545 18.13 -16.03 15.71
C THR A 545 18.80 -17.40 15.78
N GLY A 546 19.98 -17.55 15.17
CA GLY A 546 20.63 -18.84 14.95
C GLY A 546 20.01 -19.66 13.81
N THR A 547 19.05 -19.08 13.08
CA THR A 547 18.49 -19.58 11.81
C THR A 547 18.82 -18.59 10.69
N ASP A 548 18.52 -18.95 9.45
CA ASP A 548 18.74 -18.10 8.26
C ASP A 548 17.58 -17.11 8.04
N LEU A 549 16.73 -16.91 9.07
CA LEU A 549 15.49 -16.12 9.02
C LEU A 549 15.34 -15.29 10.30
N ALA A 550 14.74 -14.10 10.16
CA ALA A 550 14.44 -13.18 11.24
C ALA A 550 13.04 -12.58 11.09
N PHE A 551 12.44 -12.24 12.23
CA PHE A 551 11.27 -11.37 12.31
C PHE A 551 11.72 -9.99 12.77
N ALA A 552 11.42 -8.97 11.98
CA ALA A 552 11.88 -7.62 12.24
C ALA A 552 10.79 -6.57 12.00
N ASP A 553 10.90 -5.45 12.70
CA ASP A 553 9.97 -4.32 12.63
C ASP A 553 10.73 -3.03 12.30
N GLY A 554 10.06 -2.10 11.63
CA GLY A 554 10.59 -0.78 11.33
C GLY A 554 10.20 -0.29 9.94
N THR A 555 10.25 1.02 9.71
CA THR A 555 10.18 1.61 8.36
C THR A 555 11.33 1.12 7.47
N SER A 556 12.42 0.61 8.06
CA SER A 556 13.50 -0.11 7.39
C SER A 556 13.05 -1.39 6.66
N PHE A 557 11.84 -1.90 6.93
CA PHE A 557 11.24 -3.02 6.17
C PHE A 557 10.12 -2.57 5.23
N SER A 558 9.63 -1.34 5.38
CA SER A 558 8.68 -0.72 4.44
C SER A 558 9.39 -0.23 3.17
N ALA A 559 10.54 0.44 3.32
CA ALA A 559 11.36 0.88 2.19
C ALA A 559 11.77 -0.25 1.22
N PRO A 560 12.24 -1.44 1.67
CA PRO A 560 12.58 -2.53 0.76
C PRO A 560 11.38 -3.14 0.04
N ILE A 561 10.18 -3.14 0.63
CA ILE A 561 8.96 -3.56 -0.07
C ILE A 561 8.73 -2.64 -1.26
N VAL A 562 8.76 -1.32 -1.04
CA VAL A 562 8.59 -0.33 -2.12
C VAL A 562 9.73 -0.43 -3.14
N SER A 563 10.97 -0.68 -2.70
CA SER A 563 12.11 -0.89 -3.61
C SER A 563 11.91 -2.09 -4.53
N GLY A 564 11.36 -3.19 -4.00
CA GLY A 564 10.95 -4.35 -4.78
C GLY A 564 9.84 -4.02 -5.78
N ILE A 565 8.79 -3.31 -5.35
CA ILE A 565 7.68 -2.89 -6.23
C ILE A 565 8.20 -2.00 -7.37
N VAL A 566 9.10 -1.05 -7.07
CA VAL A 566 9.76 -0.23 -8.09
C VAL A 566 10.53 -1.10 -9.07
N ALA A 567 11.24 -2.13 -8.62
CA ALA A 567 11.91 -3.07 -9.52
C ALA A 567 10.92 -3.85 -10.41
N LEU A 568 9.72 -4.18 -9.91
CA LEU A 568 8.65 -4.75 -10.74
C LEU A 568 8.17 -3.76 -11.81
N MET A 569 7.94 -2.50 -11.43
CA MET A 569 7.53 -1.43 -12.35
C MET A 569 8.56 -1.18 -13.46
N LEU A 570 9.84 -1.08 -13.09
CA LEU A 570 10.92 -0.84 -14.06
C LEU A 570 11.16 -2.02 -15.00
N GLN A 571 10.78 -3.25 -14.60
CA GLN A 571 10.84 -4.41 -15.50
C GLN A 571 9.82 -4.27 -16.64
N VAL A 572 8.58 -3.87 -16.34
CA VAL A 572 7.53 -3.74 -17.37
C VAL A 572 7.68 -2.46 -18.18
N ASN A 573 8.25 -1.41 -17.59
CA ASN A 573 8.53 -0.16 -18.28
C ASN A 573 9.91 0.40 -17.88
N PRO A 574 10.98 0.04 -18.61
CA PRO A 574 12.33 0.55 -18.32
C PRO A 574 12.51 2.02 -18.72
N HIS A 575 11.53 2.66 -19.37
CA HIS A 575 11.61 4.04 -19.80
C HIS A 575 11.15 5.05 -18.76
N LEU A 576 10.52 4.61 -17.66
CA LEU A 576 10.07 5.50 -16.58
C LEU A 576 11.24 6.32 -16.01
N GLY A 577 11.04 7.63 -15.93
CA GLY A 577 11.89 8.49 -15.11
C GLY A 577 11.54 8.37 -13.62
N TYR A 578 12.43 8.80 -12.73
CA TYR A 578 12.22 8.65 -11.28
C TYR A 578 10.96 9.38 -10.78
N ARG A 579 10.54 10.46 -11.45
CA ARG A 579 9.30 11.21 -11.13
C ARG A 579 8.06 10.48 -11.62
N ASP A 580 8.12 9.78 -12.75
CA ASP A 580 7.03 8.92 -13.21
C ASP A 580 6.74 7.82 -12.18
N VAL A 581 7.80 7.18 -11.66
CA VAL A 581 7.69 6.15 -10.62
C VAL A 581 6.99 6.68 -9.38
N GLN A 582 7.33 7.89 -8.92
CA GLN A 582 6.69 8.52 -7.78
C GLN A 582 5.20 8.81 -8.02
N GLN A 583 4.86 9.32 -9.21
CA GLN A 583 3.47 9.59 -9.56
C GLN A 583 2.65 8.31 -9.63
N ILE A 584 3.17 7.26 -10.26
CA ILE A 584 2.48 5.96 -10.33
C ILE A 584 2.22 5.43 -8.92
N LEU A 585 3.22 5.43 -8.03
CA LEU A 585 3.05 4.98 -6.65
C LEU A 585 1.98 5.78 -5.90
N ALA A 586 1.95 7.11 -6.05
CA ALA A 586 0.92 7.96 -5.46
C ALA A 586 -0.49 7.65 -6.00
N TYR A 587 -0.61 7.41 -7.31
CA TYR A 587 -1.90 7.18 -7.97
C TYR A 587 -2.44 5.78 -7.70
N THR A 588 -1.58 4.80 -7.40
CA THR A 588 -2.01 3.42 -7.13
C THR A 588 -2.06 3.07 -5.65
N ALA A 589 -1.64 3.99 -4.76
CA ALA A 589 -1.73 3.79 -3.32
C ALA A 589 -3.19 3.63 -2.86
N GLN A 590 -3.41 2.71 -1.92
CA GLN A 590 -4.72 2.40 -1.39
C GLN A 590 -5.00 3.11 -0.06
N GLN A 591 -6.23 3.57 0.09
CA GLN A 591 -6.73 4.01 1.39
C GLN A 591 -6.90 2.82 2.34
N VAL A 592 -6.41 3.01 3.56
CA VAL A 592 -6.49 2.04 4.66
C VAL A 592 -6.91 2.75 5.94
N GLY A 593 -7.33 1.98 6.95
CA GLY A 593 -7.81 2.55 8.21
C GLY A 593 -9.22 3.15 8.12
N THR A 594 -9.50 4.19 8.91
CA THR A 594 -10.86 4.75 9.02
C THR A 594 -11.10 5.85 7.97
N PRO A 595 -12.25 5.84 7.25
CA PRO A 595 -12.52 6.81 6.18
C PRO A 595 -12.54 8.29 6.60
N ASP A 596 -12.77 8.60 7.89
CA ASP A 596 -12.80 9.95 8.44
C ASP A 596 -11.40 10.59 8.60
N LYS A 597 -10.35 9.84 8.29
CA LYS A 597 -8.94 10.25 8.36
C LYS A 597 -8.31 10.52 6.99
N TRP A 598 -9.14 10.70 5.96
CA TRP A 598 -8.71 10.93 4.59
C TRP A 598 -9.24 12.26 4.08
N ALA A 599 -8.40 12.99 3.37
CA ALA A 599 -8.73 14.23 2.70
C ALA A 599 -8.37 14.14 1.22
N ALA A 600 -9.09 14.92 0.39
CA ALA A 600 -8.81 15.04 -1.03
C ALA A 600 -8.04 16.33 -1.31
N ASN A 601 -7.00 16.25 -2.15
CA ASN A 601 -6.32 17.44 -2.65
C ASN A 601 -7.05 18.05 -3.87
N GLY A 602 -6.47 19.07 -4.49
CA GLY A 602 -7.03 19.81 -5.62
C GLY A 602 -6.76 19.22 -7.02
N ALA A 603 -6.20 18.01 -7.13
CA ALA A 603 -5.99 17.35 -8.43
C ALA A 603 -7.34 16.97 -9.09
N HIS A 604 -7.30 16.55 -10.36
CA HIS A 604 -8.52 16.30 -11.16
C HIS A 604 -8.44 15.08 -12.09
N ASP A 605 -7.31 14.37 -12.09
CA ASP A 605 -6.99 13.29 -13.00
C ASP A 605 -6.99 11.89 -12.35
N TRP A 606 -7.41 11.79 -11.07
CA TRP A 606 -7.45 10.53 -10.32
C TRP A 606 -8.87 10.19 -9.83
N ASN A 607 -9.41 9.04 -10.26
CA ASN A 607 -10.75 8.57 -9.87
C ASN A 607 -11.83 9.67 -9.97
N GLY A 608 -11.75 10.48 -11.04
CA GLY A 608 -12.66 11.60 -11.31
C GLY A 608 -12.51 12.84 -10.40
N GLY A 609 -11.42 12.97 -9.64
CA GLY A 609 -11.16 14.15 -8.80
C GLY A 609 -9.76 14.17 -8.19
N GLY A 610 -9.63 14.75 -7.00
CA GLY A 610 -8.35 14.88 -6.30
C GLY A 610 -7.84 13.56 -5.73
N LEU A 611 -6.51 13.45 -5.65
CA LEU A 611 -5.82 12.40 -4.92
C LEU A 611 -6.19 12.45 -3.44
N GLN A 612 -6.11 11.30 -2.80
CA GLN A 612 -6.48 11.14 -1.40
C GLN A 612 -5.24 10.96 -0.58
N TYR A 613 -5.16 11.66 0.55
CA TYR A 613 -4.02 11.55 1.47
C TYR A 613 -4.51 11.39 2.91
N GLY A 614 -3.66 10.76 3.73
CA GLY A 614 -3.94 10.58 5.15
C GLY A 614 -3.88 11.91 5.91
N ASP A 615 -5.00 12.34 6.49
CA ASP A 615 -5.09 13.57 7.30
C ASP A 615 -4.72 13.33 8.78
N ASP A 616 -4.54 12.07 9.18
CA ASP A 616 -4.02 11.70 10.50
C ASP A 616 -2.51 11.95 10.57
N VAL A 617 -2.14 13.22 10.75
CA VAL A 617 -0.75 13.71 10.80
C VAL A 617 0.13 13.22 9.64
N GLN A 618 -0.49 12.98 8.48
CA GLN A 618 0.20 12.66 7.21
C GLN A 618 1.05 11.39 7.27
N ALA A 619 0.67 10.44 8.14
CA ALA A 619 1.50 9.28 8.47
C ALA A 619 1.64 8.23 7.36
N THR A 620 0.79 8.29 6.32
CA THR A 620 0.79 7.32 5.21
C THR A 620 0.97 7.95 3.82
N GLY A 621 1.14 9.27 3.72
CA GLY A 621 1.12 9.96 2.43
C GLY A 621 -0.19 9.70 1.68
N PHE A 622 -0.08 9.30 0.40
CA PHE A 622 -1.20 8.92 -0.46
C PHE A 622 -1.81 7.54 -0.12
N GLY A 623 -1.16 6.75 0.72
CA GLY A 623 -1.67 5.47 1.23
C GLY A 623 -0.70 4.31 1.11
N VAL A 624 -1.23 3.10 1.27
CA VAL A 624 -0.42 1.87 1.25
C VAL A 624 -0.22 1.39 -0.19
N VAL A 625 1.01 1.05 -0.55
CA VAL A 625 1.33 0.57 -1.90
C VAL A 625 0.55 -0.68 -2.33
N ASP A 626 0.13 -0.69 -3.60
CA ASP A 626 -0.42 -1.86 -4.30
C ASP A 626 0.47 -2.19 -5.50
N ALA A 627 1.20 -3.30 -5.40
CA ALA A 627 2.15 -3.75 -6.40
C ALA A 627 1.48 -4.08 -7.73
N LEU A 628 0.30 -4.70 -7.71
CA LEU A 628 -0.41 -5.11 -8.92
C LEU A 628 -0.87 -3.87 -9.69
N ALA A 629 -1.53 -2.94 -8.99
CA ALA A 629 -1.99 -1.69 -9.58
C ALA A 629 -0.81 -0.86 -10.12
N ALA A 630 0.29 -0.75 -9.36
CA ALA A 630 1.49 -0.02 -9.77
C ALA A 630 2.15 -0.61 -11.02
N VAL A 631 2.29 -1.94 -11.09
CA VAL A 631 2.89 -2.63 -12.25
C VAL A 631 2.00 -2.51 -13.49
N ARG A 632 0.68 -2.67 -13.37
CA ARG A 632 -0.23 -2.52 -14.50
C ARG A 632 -0.30 -1.08 -15.02
N LEU A 633 -0.28 -0.08 -14.12
CA LEU A 633 -0.24 1.32 -14.52
C LEU A 633 1.12 1.68 -15.15
N ALA A 634 2.23 1.16 -14.62
CA ALA A 634 3.56 1.35 -15.21
C ALA A 634 3.63 0.81 -16.65
N ALA A 635 3.02 -0.34 -16.93
CA ALA A 635 2.99 -0.96 -18.25
C ALA A 635 2.26 -0.11 -19.31
N THR A 636 1.29 0.72 -18.90
CA THR A 636 0.52 1.61 -19.78
C THR A 636 0.93 3.08 -19.64
N TRP A 637 2.02 3.35 -18.92
CA TRP A 637 2.52 4.71 -18.72
C TRP A 637 3.24 5.20 -19.97
N GLU A 638 2.60 6.12 -20.68
CA GLU A 638 3.11 6.71 -21.92
C GLU A 638 3.53 8.17 -21.74
N GLY A 639 4.26 8.68 -22.74
CA GLY A 639 4.74 10.06 -22.79
C GLY A 639 6.25 10.17 -22.62
N ALA A 640 6.74 11.42 -22.63
CA ALA A 640 8.14 11.69 -22.37
C ALA A 640 8.44 11.44 -20.88
N PRO A 641 9.50 10.70 -20.54
CA PRO A 641 9.80 10.38 -19.15
C PRO A 641 10.07 11.64 -18.34
N ARG A 642 9.53 11.69 -17.12
CA ARG A 642 9.72 12.80 -16.18
C ARG A 642 11.02 12.58 -15.41
N THR A 643 11.97 13.46 -15.66
CA THR A 643 13.36 13.36 -15.17
C THR A 643 13.81 14.69 -14.60
N SER A 644 15.05 14.76 -14.10
CA SER A 644 15.64 16.03 -13.65
C SER A 644 15.82 17.04 -14.80
N ALA A 645 15.90 16.56 -16.04
CA ALA A 645 16.15 17.40 -17.21
C ALA A 645 14.92 18.22 -17.67
N ASN A 646 13.72 17.86 -17.23
CA ASN A 646 12.46 18.50 -17.61
C ASN A 646 11.59 18.90 -16.40
N VAL A 647 12.22 19.12 -15.24
CA VAL A 647 11.59 19.76 -14.09
C VAL A 647 11.26 21.23 -14.42
N VAL A 648 10.13 21.69 -13.89
CA VAL A 648 9.79 23.12 -13.79
C VAL A 648 9.83 23.50 -12.32
N ASP A 649 10.70 24.46 -11.98
CA ASP A 649 10.77 25.07 -10.66
C ASP A 649 10.08 26.45 -10.68
N VAL A 650 9.18 26.70 -9.73
CA VAL A 650 8.52 28.01 -9.54
C VAL A 650 8.89 28.53 -8.16
N VAL A 651 9.90 29.41 -8.14
CA VAL A 651 10.47 29.96 -6.90
C VAL A 651 9.93 31.35 -6.59
N ALA A 652 9.53 31.57 -5.34
CA ALA A 652 9.20 32.88 -4.82
C ALA A 652 9.61 33.01 -3.35
N SER A 653 9.82 34.24 -2.87
CA SER A 653 10.20 34.49 -1.48
C SER A 653 9.55 35.73 -0.92
N LYS A 654 9.45 35.78 0.41
CA LYS A 654 8.87 36.91 1.13
C LYS A 654 9.53 37.12 2.47
N THR A 655 10.01 38.34 2.67
CA THR A 655 10.37 38.86 3.98
C THR A 655 9.11 39.27 4.75
N VAL A 656 8.99 38.83 5.99
CA VAL A 656 7.82 39.03 6.86
C VAL A 656 8.18 39.96 8.03
N ASN A 657 9.11 39.53 8.90
CA ASN A 657 9.53 40.20 10.15
C ASN A 657 8.37 40.49 11.12
N GLU A 658 7.46 39.53 11.28
CA GLU A 658 6.31 39.67 12.20
C GLU A 658 6.47 38.73 13.41
N ALA A 659 5.93 39.17 14.54
CA ALA A 659 5.99 38.39 15.78
C ALA A 659 4.97 37.24 15.75
N ILE A 660 5.40 36.05 16.19
CA ILE A 660 4.54 34.89 16.32
C ILE A 660 3.71 35.05 17.61
N PRO A 661 2.36 34.98 17.55
CA PRO A 661 1.51 35.13 18.74
C PRO A 661 1.69 34.00 19.78
N ASP A 662 2.34 34.33 20.90
CA ASP A 662 2.57 33.43 22.07
C ASP A 662 1.26 32.91 22.70
N ASN A 663 0.98 31.61 22.50
CA ASN A 663 -0.12 30.83 23.08
C ASN A 663 -1.49 31.52 23.08
N THR A 664 -1.80 32.18 21.97
CA THR A 664 -3.12 32.81 21.78
C THR A 664 -4.12 31.89 21.06
N GLY A 665 -3.67 30.70 20.65
CA GLY A 665 -4.42 29.82 19.74
C GLY A 665 -4.61 30.43 18.35
N LYS A 666 -3.80 31.43 17.98
CA LYS A 666 -3.85 32.13 16.69
C LYS A 666 -2.56 31.90 15.92
N PHE A 667 -2.69 31.59 14.65
CA PHE A 667 -1.57 31.53 13.72
C PHE A 667 -1.14 32.94 13.30
N GLU A 668 0.16 33.11 13.09
CA GLU A 668 0.73 34.14 12.23
C GLU A 668 0.65 33.65 10.77
N TYR A 669 0.19 34.51 9.86
CA TYR A 669 -0.03 34.14 8.47
C TYR A 669 0.81 35.00 7.54
N SER A 670 1.51 34.36 6.61
CA SER A 670 2.09 35.04 5.46
C SER A 670 1.71 34.34 4.16
N ALA A 671 1.34 35.13 3.15
CA ALA A 671 1.02 34.62 1.82
C ALA A 671 1.98 35.11 0.72
N ILE A 672 2.17 34.26 -0.29
CA ILE A 672 2.81 34.54 -1.59
C ILE A 672 1.80 34.20 -2.69
N ASP A 673 1.59 35.12 -3.63
CA ASP A 673 0.75 34.89 -4.81
C ASP A 673 1.65 34.42 -5.98
N ILE A 674 1.36 33.24 -6.54
CA ILE A 674 2.09 32.61 -7.65
C ILE A 674 1.27 32.75 -8.94
N ASP A 675 1.91 33.28 -9.99
CA ASP A 675 1.31 33.44 -11.33
C ASP A 675 1.97 32.48 -12.33
N SER A 676 1.88 31.18 -12.03
CA SER A 676 2.35 30.09 -12.88
C SER A 676 1.29 29.01 -12.92
N SER A 677 0.95 28.52 -14.12
CA SER A 677 0.01 27.42 -14.32
C SER A 677 0.67 26.04 -14.25
N ALA A 678 1.88 25.93 -13.70
CA ALA A 678 2.57 24.65 -13.53
C ALA A 678 1.71 23.69 -12.72
N VAL A 679 1.76 22.40 -13.06
CA VAL A 679 1.14 21.32 -12.29
C VAL A 679 2.15 20.89 -11.23
N VAL A 680 1.74 20.92 -9.96
CA VAL A 680 2.56 20.64 -8.79
C VAL A 680 2.84 19.14 -8.69
N GLU A 681 4.06 18.77 -8.34
CA GLU A 681 4.43 17.43 -7.88
C GLU A 681 4.91 17.48 -6.43
N ARG A 682 5.76 18.46 -6.09
CA ARG A 682 6.25 18.70 -4.74
C ARG A 682 6.41 20.19 -4.46
N VAL A 683 6.52 20.55 -3.19
CA VAL A 683 6.74 21.94 -2.76
C VAL A 683 7.77 21.99 -1.63
N ASP A 684 8.92 22.60 -1.92
CA ASP A 684 9.92 22.91 -0.91
C ASP A 684 9.60 24.27 -0.27
N VAL A 685 9.66 24.35 1.06
CA VAL A 685 9.41 25.56 1.84
C VAL A 685 10.59 25.84 2.77
N ALA A 686 11.42 26.82 2.40
CA ALA A 686 12.49 27.27 3.27
C ALA A 686 11.97 28.35 4.23
N VAL A 687 12.22 28.19 5.52
CA VAL A 687 11.83 29.18 6.53
C VAL A 687 13.04 29.70 7.31
N ASN A 688 12.92 30.95 7.73
CA ASN A 688 13.80 31.61 8.66
C ASN A 688 12.95 32.12 9.83
N ILE A 689 13.06 31.45 10.98
CA ILE A 689 12.27 31.74 12.18
C ILE A 689 13.23 31.90 13.35
N THR A 690 13.14 33.03 14.05
CA THR A 690 13.80 33.21 15.34
C THR A 690 12.85 32.74 16.44
N HIS A 691 13.20 31.70 17.21
CA HIS A 691 12.37 31.21 18.31
C HIS A 691 13.21 30.52 19.40
N PRO A 692 13.05 30.86 20.69
CA PRO A 692 13.87 30.28 21.75
C PRO A 692 13.55 28.81 22.06
N PHE A 693 12.43 28.27 21.55
CA PHE A 693 12.04 26.88 21.76
C PHE A 693 11.21 26.36 20.59
N ILE A 694 11.83 25.70 19.62
CA ILE A 694 11.13 25.29 18.38
C ILE A 694 10.04 24.24 18.62
N GLY A 695 10.10 23.51 19.75
CA GLY A 695 9.13 22.47 20.10
C GLY A 695 7.71 22.99 20.36
N ASP A 696 7.56 24.29 20.59
CA ASP A 696 6.26 24.97 20.79
C ASP A 696 5.54 25.25 19.47
N LEU A 697 6.27 25.16 18.35
CA LEU A 697 5.79 25.60 17.06
C LEU A 697 5.07 24.50 16.28
N GLU A 698 4.08 24.92 15.52
CA GLU A 698 3.47 24.17 14.43
C GLU A 698 3.50 25.04 13.17
N ILE A 699 3.89 24.45 12.04
CA ILE A 699 4.07 25.13 10.76
C ILE A 699 3.26 24.39 9.71
N ALA A 700 2.39 25.12 9.00
CA ALA A 700 1.56 24.57 7.94
C ALA A 700 1.61 25.43 6.67
N LEU A 701 1.57 24.77 5.51
CA LEU A 701 1.38 25.38 4.21
C LEU A 701 -0.04 25.09 3.72
N MET A 702 -0.71 26.09 3.17
CA MET A 702 -2.00 25.92 2.50
C MET A 702 -1.88 26.30 1.01
N SER A 703 -2.29 25.39 0.14
CA SER A 703 -2.31 25.58 -1.31
C SER A 703 -3.47 26.49 -1.76
N PRO A 704 -3.43 26.99 -3.01
CA PRO A 704 -4.55 27.73 -3.59
C PRO A 704 -5.86 26.94 -3.66
N SER A 705 -5.79 25.60 -3.74
CA SER A 705 -6.94 24.71 -3.77
C SER A 705 -7.51 24.42 -2.38
N GLY A 706 -6.79 24.78 -1.31
CA GLY A 706 -7.18 24.58 0.08
C GLY A 706 -6.57 23.35 0.75
N THR A 707 -5.68 22.63 0.07
CA THR A 707 -4.91 21.52 0.67
C THR A 707 -3.99 22.07 1.75
N THR A 708 -3.97 21.41 2.91
CA THR A 708 -3.18 21.84 4.07
C THR A 708 -2.12 20.81 4.40
N SER A 709 -0.87 21.25 4.37
CA SER A 709 0.31 20.44 4.66
C SER A 709 0.95 20.88 5.96
N TYR A 710 0.94 20.03 7.00
CA TYR A 710 1.68 20.27 8.23
C TYR A 710 3.17 20.01 7.99
N LEU A 711 3.92 21.06 7.71
CA LEU A 711 5.37 20.98 7.48
C LEU A 711 6.13 20.61 8.75
N MET A 712 5.61 20.98 9.92
CA MET A 712 6.13 20.53 11.20
C MET A 712 4.98 20.47 12.21
N TYR A 713 4.70 19.28 12.74
CA TYR A 713 3.58 19.06 13.66
C TYR A 713 4.04 18.88 15.11
N ARG A 714 4.20 20.00 15.83
CA ARG A 714 4.42 20.10 17.28
C ARG A 714 5.41 19.06 17.87
N PRO A 715 6.72 19.16 17.55
CA PRO A 715 7.71 18.15 17.91
C PRO A 715 7.80 17.82 19.41
N ALA A 716 7.40 18.73 20.31
CA ALA A 716 7.41 18.49 21.75
C ALA A 716 6.23 17.64 22.29
N GLN A 717 5.26 17.23 21.47
CA GLN A 717 4.08 16.47 21.93
C GLN A 717 4.35 15.01 22.27
N GLY A 718 5.44 14.41 21.76
CA GLY A 718 5.78 13.02 22.04
C GLY A 718 5.99 12.78 23.54
N ALA A 719 5.43 11.71 24.10
CA ALA A 719 5.57 11.40 25.53
C ALA A 719 7.04 11.22 25.95
N LEU A 720 7.92 10.87 25.00
CA LEU A 720 9.37 10.75 25.18
C LEU A 720 10.14 11.88 24.48
N SER A 721 9.44 12.86 23.89
CA SER A 721 10.09 13.93 23.13
C SER A 721 10.90 14.83 24.05
N ALA A 722 12.18 14.97 23.69
CA ALA A 722 13.02 16.06 24.14
C ALA A 722 13.36 17.02 22.98
N VAL A 723 12.72 16.84 21.81
CA VAL A 723 12.94 17.69 20.63
C VAL A 723 12.55 19.11 20.94
N GLY A 724 13.41 20.05 20.56
CA GLY A 724 13.19 21.47 20.81
C GLY A 724 13.51 21.89 22.25
N SER A 725 13.86 20.97 23.16
CA SER A 725 14.08 21.29 24.59
C SER A 725 15.12 22.38 24.84
N ASN A 726 16.12 22.48 23.96
CA ASN A 726 17.17 23.50 23.98
C ASN A 726 17.51 24.04 22.58
N GLN A 727 16.73 23.68 21.56
CA GLN A 727 17.02 24.07 20.18
C GLN A 727 16.34 25.40 19.85
N HIS A 728 17.17 26.34 19.41
CA HIS A 728 16.77 27.69 19.03
C HIS A 728 16.76 27.85 17.53
N ASP A 729 15.82 28.65 17.05
CA ASP A 729 15.71 29.12 15.67
C ASP A 729 15.51 28.00 14.63
N ILE A 730 14.94 28.35 13.48
CA ILE A 730 14.76 27.44 12.35
C ILE A 730 15.32 28.11 11.11
N HIS A 731 16.33 27.47 10.52
CA HIS A 731 16.90 27.82 9.22
C HIS A 731 16.94 26.54 8.38
N PHE A 732 15.79 26.17 7.81
CA PHE A 732 15.60 24.84 7.25
C PHE A 732 14.62 24.85 6.07
N THR A 733 14.76 23.86 5.18
CA THR A 733 13.86 23.63 4.06
C THR A 733 13.00 22.41 4.35
N PHE A 734 11.69 22.63 4.44
CA PHE A 734 10.66 21.59 4.52
C PHE A 734 10.23 21.17 3.11
N ASP A 735 9.56 20.02 2.98
CA ASP A 735 8.92 19.54 1.75
C ASP A 735 7.48 19.09 2.02
N THR A 736 6.66 19.09 0.97
CA THR A 736 5.40 18.36 0.96
C THR A 736 5.07 17.78 -0.41
N VAL A 737 4.49 16.58 -0.40
CA VAL A 737 3.95 15.91 -1.59
C VAL A 737 2.44 16.10 -1.76
N LEU A 738 1.71 16.65 -0.78
CA LEU A 738 0.24 16.52 -0.72
C LEU A 738 -0.49 17.32 -1.79
N ASP A 739 0.16 18.35 -2.33
CA ASP A 739 -0.37 19.20 -3.38
C ASP A 739 -0.16 18.60 -4.79
N TRP A 740 0.25 17.32 -4.90
CA TRP A 740 0.51 16.64 -6.17
C TRP A 740 -0.70 16.70 -7.11
N GLY A 741 -0.47 17.13 -8.35
CA GLY A 741 -1.50 17.27 -9.39
C GLY A 741 -2.30 18.58 -9.32
N GLU A 742 -2.05 19.44 -8.34
CA GLU A 742 -2.71 20.75 -8.25
C GLU A 742 -2.11 21.77 -9.22
N SER A 743 -2.88 22.84 -9.49
CA SER A 743 -2.32 24.03 -10.13
C SER A 743 -1.50 24.84 -9.14
N ALA A 744 -0.29 25.24 -9.53
CA ALA A 744 0.55 26.15 -8.77
C ALA A 744 -0.04 27.58 -8.66
N GLN A 745 -0.97 27.94 -9.55
CA GLN A 745 -1.47 29.30 -9.67
C GLN A 745 -2.37 29.69 -8.50
N GLY A 746 -2.07 30.82 -7.88
CA GLY A 746 -2.90 31.41 -6.84
C GLY A 746 -2.14 31.71 -5.56
N ARG A 747 -2.89 31.79 -4.46
CA ARG A 747 -2.36 32.21 -3.16
C ARG A 747 -1.91 31.01 -2.33
N TRP A 748 -0.61 30.94 -2.07
CA TRP A 748 -0.02 30.03 -1.09
C TRP A 748 0.12 30.73 0.26
N THR A 749 -0.30 30.07 1.33
CA THR A 749 -0.31 30.67 2.68
C THR A 749 0.49 29.81 3.65
N LEU A 750 1.56 30.37 4.21
CA LEU A 750 2.28 29.80 5.35
C LEU A 750 1.62 30.26 6.66
N ALA A 751 1.39 29.32 7.56
CA ALA A 751 0.85 29.56 8.89
C ALA A 751 1.85 29.04 9.94
N VAL A 752 2.16 29.87 10.94
CA VAL A 752 3.04 29.51 12.07
C VAL A 752 2.30 29.82 13.36
N ILE A 753 2.20 28.86 14.28
CA ILE A 753 1.57 29.06 15.58
C ILE A 753 2.51 28.63 16.71
N ASP A 754 2.48 29.40 17.79
CA ASP A 754 3.06 29.03 19.08
C ASP A 754 1.92 28.59 20.03
N LEU A 755 2.06 27.38 20.57
CA LEU A 755 1.05 26.72 21.39
C LEU A 755 1.42 26.62 22.88
N ALA A 756 2.50 27.25 23.35
CA ALA A 756 2.89 27.25 24.76
C ALA A 756 3.27 28.64 25.27
N THR A 757 2.90 28.96 26.52
CA THR A 757 3.15 30.31 27.05
C THR A 757 4.63 30.55 27.35
N GLY A 758 5.15 31.73 26.98
CA GLY A 758 6.33 32.36 27.60
C GLY A 758 7.61 32.32 26.77
N ASN A 759 7.65 31.50 25.72
CA ASN A 759 8.60 31.61 24.63
C ASN A 759 7.92 32.43 23.52
N ALA A 760 8.64 33.32 22.85
CA ALA A 760 8.08 34.09 21.75
C ALA A 760 9.17 34.33 20.71
N GLY A 761 8.77 34.40 19.45
CA GLY A 761 9.69 34.56 18.33
C GLY A 761 9.12 35.35 17.16
N THR A 762 9.84 35.34 16.05
CA THR A 762 9.50 36.06 14.83
C THR A 762 9.60 35.14 13.61
N LEU A 763 8.62 35.27 12.71
CA LEU A 763 8.75 34.76 11.34
C LEU A 763 9.48 35.86 10.53
N ASP A 764 10.74 35.62 10.21
CA ASP A 764 11.61 36.63 9.60
C ASP A 764 11.42 36.64 8.08
N ASP A 765 11.57 35.48 7.45
CA ASP A 765 11.32 35.28 6.03
C ASP A 765 11.02 33.81 5.68
N TRP A 766 10.49 33.60 4.49
CA TRP A 766 10.33 32.27 3.91
C TRP A 766 10.33 32.33 2.39
N SER A 767 10.62 31.19 1.77
CA SER A 767 10.50 30.99 0.32
C SER A 767 9.80 29.68 0.02
N ILE A 768 9.19 29.65 -1.16
CA ILE A 768 8.53 28.49 -1.73
C ILE A 768 9.21 28.16 -3.06
N ASP A 769 9.48 26.88 -3.29
CA ASP A 769 9.93 26.33 -4.56
C ASP A 769 9.01 25.17 -4.95
N ILE A 770 8.12 25.43 -5.92
CA ILE A 770 7.18 24.45 -6.43
C ILE A 770 7.85 23.67 -7.57
N ILE A 771 7.98 22.37 -7.38
CA ILE A 771 8.51 21.42 -8.35
C ILE A 771 7.36 20.81 -9.13
N GLY A 772 7.47 20.78 -10.45
CA GLY A 772 6.48 20.08 -11.25
C GLY A 772 6.73 20.10 -12.76
N HIS A 773 5.66 20.23 -13.52
CA HIS A 773 5.72 20.27 -14.98
C HIS A 773 4.75 21.30 -15.58
N GLN A 774 4.94 21.63 -16.86
CA GLN A 774 3.97 22.46 -17.59
C GLN A 774 2.69 21.65 -17.85
N PRO A 775 1.51 22.29 -17.78
CA PRO A 775 0.26 21.63 -18.13
C PRO A 775 0.25 21.30 -19.63
N THR A 776 -0.42 20.20 -19.97
CA THR A 776 -0.62 19.74 -21.35
C THR A 776 -2.09 19.92 -21.73
N GLN A 777 -2.40 19.88 -23.03
CA GLN A 777 -3.79 19.77 -23.47
C GLN A 777 -4.25 18.31 -23.48
N ASP A 778 -3.32 17.37 -23.59
CA ASP A 778 -3.58 15.94 -23.57
C ASP A 778 -3.49 15.46 -22.12
N HIS A 779 -4.58 14.93 -21.56
CA HIS A 779 -4.65 14.43 -20.18
C HIS A 779 -4.87 12.93 -20.12
N THR A 780 -4.36 12.31 -19.06
CA THR A 780 -4.64 10.90 -18.74
C THR A 780 -5.40 10.83 -17.42
N PHE A 781 -6.65 10.37 -17.48
CA PHE A 781 -7.52 10.17 -16.32
C PHE A 781 -7.38 8.73 -15.82
N ILE A 782 -6.89 8.57 -14.60
CA ILE A 782 -6.51 7.27 -14.03
C ILE A 782 -7.61 6.77 -13.11
N TYR A 783 -8.01 5.52 -13.29
CA TYR A 783 -9.04 4.85 -12.49
C TYR A 783 -8.47 3.62 -11.78
N THR A 784 -8.69 3.54 -10.47
CA THR A 784 -8.23 2.45 -9.60
C THR A 784 -9.41 1.77 -8.92
N ALA A 785 -9.15 0.69 -8.16
CA ALA A 785 -10.17 -0.10 -7.48
C ALA A 785 -11.04 0.74 -6.51
N GLN A 786 -10.55 1.91 -6.11
CA GLN A 786 -11.26 2.82 -5.21
C GLN A 786 -12.30 3.70 -5.92
N TYR A 787 -12.32 3.74 -7.26
CA TYR A 787 -13.21 4.62 -8.02
C TYR A 787 -14.68 4.49 -7.59
N ALA A 788 -15.19 3.27 -7.44
CA ALA A 788 -16.58 3.05 -7.10
C ALA A 788 -16.94 3.58 -5.70
N GLN A 789 -16.04 3.42 -4.72
CA GLN A 789 -16.21 3.99 -3.39
C GLN A 789 -16.15 5.53 -3.44
N MET A 790 -15.20 6.08 -4.18
CA MET A 790 -15.04 7.54 -4.31
C MET A 790 -16.24 8.19 -4.99
N ALA A 791 -16.75 7.61 -6.09
CA ALA A 791 -17.92 8.12 -6.79
C ALA A 791 -19.23 7.95 -5.99
N ALA A 792 -19.31 6.93 -5.12
CA ALA A 792 -20.43 6.78 -4.21
C ALA A 792 -20.41 7.84 -3.09
N ALA A 793 -19.24 8.22 -2.60
CA ALA A 793 -19.06 9.26 -1.59
C ALA A 793 -19.25 10.68 -2.17
N ASP A 794 -18.73 10.91 -3.38
CA ASP A 794 -18.85 12.17 -4.13
C ASP A 794 -19.30 11.90 -5.57
N PRO A 795 -20.61 12.03 -5.86
CA PRO A 795 -21.15 11.80 -7.19
C PRO A 795 -20.60 12.72 -8.30
N SER A 796 -19.93 13.82 -7.95
CA SER A 796 -19.31 14.70 -8.96
C SER A 796 -18.14 14.02 -9.68
N ARG A 797 -17.48 13.06 -9.02
CA ARG A 797 -16.40 12.24 -9.59
C ARG A 797 -16.85 11.32 -10.73
N ALA A 798 -18.16 11.10 -10.87
CA ALA A 798 -18.74 10.31 -11.95
C ALA A 798 -18.87 11.10 -13.27
N VAL A 799 -18.37 12.34 -13.35
CA VAL A 799 -18.46 13.20 -14.53
C VAL A 799 -17.07 13.62 -14.98
N LEU A 800 -16.62 13.11 -16.13
CA LEU A 800 -15.36 13.50 -16.76
C LEU A 800 -15.60 14.75 -17.62
N SER A 801 -14.98 15.87 -17.25
CA SER A 801 -15.13 17.14 -17.95
C SER A 801 -13.77 17.77 -18.29
N ASP A 802 -13.44 17.82 -19.58
CA ASP A 802 -12.28 18.55 -20.10
C ASP A 802 -12.64 19.29 -21.41
N PRO A 803 -13.42 20.37 -21.31
CA PRO A 803 -13.88 21.10 -22.49
C PRO A 803 -12.72 21.81 -23.19
N GLY A 804 -12.40 21.37 -24.40
CA GLY A 804 -11.27 21.93 -25.17
C GLY A 804 -9.93 21.26 -24.89
N GLY A 805 -9.92 20.15 -24.15
CA GLY A 805 -8.81 19.20 -24.09
C GLY A 805 -8.43 18.67 -25.47
N GLY A 806 -7.21 18.14 -25.55
CA GLY A 806 -6.61 17.62 -26.77
C GLY A 806 -6.95 16.15 -26.98
N THR A 807 -5.97 15.31 -26.75
CA THR A 807 -5.98 13.85 -26.94
C THR A 807 -6.01 13.18 -25.59
N ASP A 808 -7.20 13.09 -25.02
CA ASP A 808 -7.33 12.60 -23.67
C ASP A 808 -7.48 11.08 -23.62
N THR A 809 -7.06 10.52 -22.49
CA THR A 809 -7.00 9.08 -22.24
C THR A 809 -7.78 8.73 -20.98
N ILE A 810 -8.62 7.70 -21.05
CA ILE A 810 -9.12 6.99 -19.85
C ILE A 810 -8.20 5.79 -19.62
N ASN A 811 -7.49 5.76 -18.49
CA ASN A 811 -6.62 4.65 -18.14
C ASN A 811 -7.20 3.88 -16.95
N ALA A 812 -7.77 2.72 -17.22
CA ALA A 812 -8.32 1.80 -16.22
C ALA A 812 -7.37 0.63 -15.92
N SER A 813 -6.11 0.67 -16.38
CA SER A 813 -5.23 -0.51 -16.39
C SER A 813 -4.90 -1.04 -15.01
N ALA A 814 -5.03 -0.22 -13.96
CA ALA A 814 -4.88 -0.66 -12.58
C ALA A 814 -5.95 -1.69 -12.14
N LEU A 815 -7.02 -1.87 -12.93
CA LEU A 815 -8.16 -2.74 -12.61
C LEU A 815 -8.03 -4.14 -13.20
N GLY A 816 -8.75 -5.09 -12.58
CA GLY A 816 -9.05 -6.41 -13.13
C GLY A 816 -10.56 -6.64 -13.31
N SER A 817 -11.37 -5.58 -13.27
CA SER A 817 -12.82 -5.64 -13.47
C SER A 817 -13.16 -5.78 -14.95
N ASN A 818 -14.34 -6.35 -15.24
CA ASN A 818 -14.90 -6.35 -16.59
C ASN A 818 -15.55 -4.98 -16.85
N ASP A 819 -14.80 -4.06 -17.45
CA ASP A 819 -15.24 -2.67 -17.61
C ASP A 819 -15.91 -2.42 -18.96
N ARG A 820 -16.89 -1.50 -18.97
CA ARG A 820 -17.46 -0.96 -20.21
C ARG A 820 -16.96 0.47 -20.39
N ILE A 821 -16.05 0.69 -21.33
CA ILE A 821 -15.48 2.01 -21.60
C ILE A 821 -16.00 2.52 -22.94
N ASP A 822 -16.80 3.59 -22.90
CA ASP A 822 -17.47 4.16 -24.06
C ASP A 822 -17.03 5.60 -24.32
N LEU A 823 -16.09 5.75 -25.26
CA LEU A 823 -15.51 7.03 -25.65
C LEU A 823 -16.45 7.87 -26.53
N SER A 824 -17.52 7.27 -27.06
CA SER A 824 -18.50 8.00 -27.88
C SER A 824 -19.33 8.99 -27.05
N GLY A 825 -19.42 8.78 -25.74
CA GLY A 825 -20.27 9.55 -24.83
C GLY A 825 -21.78 9.32 -25.04
N THR A 826 -22.18 8.35 -25.87
CA THR A 826 -23.60 8.07 -26.14
C THR A 826 -24.31 7.36 -24.99
N ALA A 827 -23.55 6.61 -24.18
CA ALA A 827 -23.98 6.01 -22.94
C ALA A 827 -22.87 6.13 -21.88
N PRO A 828 -23.20 6.16 -20.58
CA PRO A 828 -22.20 6.12 -19.52
C PRO A 828 -21.32 4.88 -19.63
N SER A 829 -20.03 5.06 -19.37
CA SER A 829 -19.11 3.97 -19.10
C SER A 829 -19.43 3.36 -17.73
N THR A 830 -19.03 2.10 -17.51
CA THR A 830 -19.02 1.44 -16.20
C THR A 830 -17.59 1.00 -15.94
N ILE A 831 -16.94 1.61 -14.94
CA ILE A 831 -15.55 1.33 -14.55
C ILE A 831 -15.56 0.90 -13.08
N GLY A 832 -14.95 -0.24 -12.75
CA GLY A 832 -14.91 -0.77 -11.38
C GLY A 832 -16.29 -0.96 -10.75
N GLY A 833 -17.34 -1.13 -11.57
CA GLY A 833 -18.74 -1.21 -11.12
C GLY A 833 -19.47 0.12 -10.91
N ALA A 834 -18.83 1.28 -11.12
CA ALA A 834 -19.46 2.60 -11.02
C ALA A 834 -19.55 3.30 -12.38
N TYR A 835 -20.54 4.19 -12.54
CA TYR A 835 -20.75 4.92 -13.78
C TYR A 835 -19.74 6.05 -13.97
N LEU A 836 -19.33 6.28 -15.22
CA LEU A 836 -18.58 7.46 -15.64
C LEU A 836 -19.26 8.09 -16.86
N VAL A 837 -19.59 9.37 -16.76
CA VAL A 837 -20.24 10.16 -17.82
C VAL A 837 -19.23 11.13 -18.42
N ILE A 838 -19.03 11.09 -19.73
CA ILE A 838 -18.25 12.10 -20.45
C ILE A 838 -19.13 13.34 -20.65
N ALA A 839 -18.72 14.46 -20.07
CA ALA A 839 -19.45 15.72 -20.15
C ALA A 839 -19.46 16.31 -21.57
N GLN A 840 -20.45 17.15 -21.85
CA GLN A 840 -20.54 17.82 -23.14
C GLN A 840 -19.33 18.73 -23.38
N GLY A 841 -18.71 18.61 -24.56
CA GLY A 841 -17.54 19.41 -24.95
C GLY A 841 -16.21 18.71 -24.71
N THR A 842 -16.21 17.61 -23.96
CA THR A 842 -15.05 16.74 -23.75
C THR A 842 -14.89 15.74 -24.89
N THR A 843 -13.66 15.44 -25.32
CA THR A 843 -13.35 14.40 -26.31
C THR A 843 -12.26 13.48 -25.79
N ILE A 844 -12.59 12.23 -25.47
CA ILE A 844 -11.59 11.22 -25.11
C ILE A 844 -11.25 10.40 -26.35
N ARG A 845 -9.97 10.28 -26.71
CA ARG A 845 -9.53 9.53 -27.90
C ARG A 845 -8.90 8.19 -27.55
N ASN A 846 -8.32 8.04 -26.36
CA ASN A 846 -7.60 6.82 -26.00
C ASN A 846 -8.24 6.14 -24.78
N ALA A 847 -8.13 4.82 -24.72
CA ALA A 847 -8.46 4.09 -23.52
C ALA A 847 -7.58 2.85 -23.31
N TYR A 848 -7.24 2.62 -22.05
CA TYR A 848 -6.75 1.33 -21.56
C TYR A 848 -7.85 0.71 -20.72
N GLY A 849 -8.19 -0.54 -21.02
CA GLY A 849 -9.02 -1.41 -20.20
C GLY A 849 -8.24 -1.83 -18.96
N GLY A 850 -8.09 -3.13 -18.76
CA GLY A 850 -7.38 -3.74 -17.64
C GLY A 850 -7.41 -5.25 -17.83
N ASP A 851 -7.12 -6.05 -16.80
CA ASP A 851 -7.01 -7.50 -16.98
C ASP A 851 -8.36 -8.25 -17.05
N GLY A 852 -9.48 -7.53 -17.03
CA GLY A 852 -10.82 -8.10 -17.15
C GLY A 852 -11.27 -8.30 -18.60
N ASN A 853 -12.43 -8.92 -18.80
CA ASN A 853 -13.07 -8.99 -20.13
C ASN A 853 -13.84 -7.68 -20.39
N ASN A 854 -13.19 -6.73 -21.04
CA ASN A 854 -13.69 -5.37 -21.23
C ASN A 854 -14.54 -5.23 -22.49
N ALA A 855 -15.48 -4.28 -22.47
CA ALA A 855 -16.26 -3.87 -23.63
C ALA A 855 -15.93 -2.39 -23.94
N MET A 856 -15.13 -2.17 -24.98
CA MET A 856 -14.58 -0.86 -25.32
C MET A 856 -15.17 -0.34 -26.63
N ILE A 857 -15.59 0.91 -26.63
CA ILE A 857 -16.24 1.57 -27.76
C ILE A 857 -15.52 2.89 -28.04
N ALA A 858 -15.00 3.01 -29.25
CA ALA A 858 -14.30 4.19 -29.74
C ALA A 858 -15.27 5.30 -30.17
N ASN A 859 -14.73 6.50 -30.36
CA ASN A 859 -15.49 7.67 -30.76
C ASN A 859 -15.50 7.85 -32.29
N ALA A 860 -16.39 8.69 -32.81
CA ALA A 860 -16.53 8.90 -34.26
C ALA A 860 -15.40 9.73 -34.93
N LYS A 861 -14.39 10.17 -34.17
CA LYS A 861 -13.25 10.97 -34.65
C LYS A 861 -11.96 10.15 -34.79
N GLY A 862 -11.98 8.86 -34.46
CA GLY A 862 -10.81 8.00 -34.41
C GLY A 862 -10.23 7.92 -33.00
N SER A 863 -9.96 6.69 -32.56
CA SER A 863 -9.55 6.34 -31.22
C SER A 863 -8.45 5.27 -31.20
N VAL A 864 -7.75 5.20 -30.07
CA VAL A 864 -6.82 4.10 -29.75
C VAL A 864 -7.37 3.36 -28.54
N LEU A 865 -7.67 2.06 -28.70
CA LEU A 865 -8.19 1.22 -27.63
C LEU A 865 -7.21 0.09 -27.35
N HIS A 866 -6.81 -0.06 -26.09
CA HIS A 866 -6.00 -1.17 -25.59
C HIS A 866 -6.82 -1.99 -24.59
N GLY A 867 -7.17 -3.23 -24.96
CA GLY A 867 -7.91 -4.18 -24.13
C GLY A 867 -7.10 -4.64 -22.91
N MET A 868 -5.80 -4.85 -23.12
CA MET A 868 -4.81 -5.36 -22.16
C MET A 868 -4.84 -6.88 -22.02
N ALA A 869 -5.41 -7.44 -20.96
CA ALA A 869 -5.52 -8.88 -20.79
C ALA A 869 -6.98 -9.25 -20.56
N GLY A 870 -7.37 -10.48 -20.90
CA GLY A 870 -8.77 -10.90 -20.85
C GLY A 870 -9.34 -11.05 -22.25
N ASN A 871 -10.57 -11.55 -22.36
CA ASN A 871 -11.26 -11.69 -23.65
C ASN A 871 -12.10 -10.43 -23.89
N ASP A 872 -11.51 -9.46 -24.57
CA ASP A 872 -12.06 -8.14 -24.76
C ASP A 872 -12.98 -8.04 -25.98
N THR A 873 -13.86 -7.04 -25.97
CA THR A 873 -14.71 -6.67 -27.10
C THR A 873 -14.45 -5.22 -27.47
N LEU A 874 -13.77 -4.98 -28.60
CA LEU A 874 -13.39 -3.65 -29.10
C LEU A 874 -14.26 -3.28 -30.32
N THR A 875 -14.84 -2.08 -30.30
CA THR A 875 -15.64 -1.52 -31.41
C THR A 875 -15.11 -0.14 -31.81
N GLY A 876 -14.56 0.00 -33.02
CA GLY A 876 -13.99 1.25 -33.57
C GLY A 876 -15.04 2.33 -33.85
N GLY A 877 -16.12 1.96 -34.54
CA GLY A 877 -17.22 2.90 -34.82
C GLY A 877 -17.11 3.49 -36.22
N ALA A 878 -16.94 4.80 -36.35
CA ALA A 878 -16.97 5.50 -37.64
C ALA A 878 -15.67 6.26 -37.98
N GLY A 879 -14.73 6.33 -37.04
CA GLY A 879 -13.42 6.95 -37.23
C GLY A 879 -12.42 5.95 -37.81
N SER A 880 -11.19 6.39 -38.08
CA SER A 880 -10.09 5.46 -38.32
C SER A 880 -9.48 5.08 -36.98
N ASP A 881 -9.72 3.85 -36.53
CA ASP A 881 -9.39 3.42 -35.16
C ASP A 881 -8.19 2.47 -35.12
N THR A 882 -7.44 2.54 -34.02
CA THR A 882 -6.39 1.57 -33.68
C THR A 882 -6.89 0.70 -32.52
N LEU A 883 -7.00 -0.60 -32.75
CA LEU A 883 -7.64 -1.55 -31.86
C LEU A 883 -6.63 -2.64 -31.49
N ASP A 884 -6.21 -2.64 -30.24
CA ASP A 884 -5.26 -3.59 -29.66
C ASP A 884 -6.00 -4.43 -28.61
N GLY A 885 -6.32 -5.68 -28.95
CA GLY A 885 -7.01 -6.60 -28.04
C GLY A 885 -6.12 -7.02 -26.87
N GLY A 886 -4.82 -7.21 -27.14
CA GLY A 886 -3.86 -7.68 -26.15
C GLY A 886 -3.92 -9.19 -25.93
N ALA A 887 -3.75 -9.61 -24.69
CA ALA A 887 -3.66 -11.01 -24.30
C ALA A 887 -5.03 -11.63 -24.02
N GLY A 888 -5.49 -12.57 -24.84
CA GLY A 888 -6.78 -13.21 -24.63
C GLY A 888 -7.37 -13.75 -25.91
N SER A 889 -8.68 -13.87 -26.00
CA SER A 889 -9.37 -14.22 -27.25
C SER A 889 -10.43 -13.18 -27.52
N ASP A 890 -10.08 -12.22 -28.37
CA ASP A 890 -10.79 -10.95 -28.45
C ASP A 890 -11.79 -10.90 -29.60
N THR A 891 -12.74 -10.00 -29.48
CA THR A 891 -13.66 -9.64 -30.56
C THR A 891 -13.42 -8.20 -30.98
N ILE A 892 -12.83 -8.01 -32.15
CA ILE A 892 -12.46 -6.71 -32.70
C ILE A 892 -13.36 -6.39 -33.90
N THR A 893 -14.08 -5.27 -33.82
CA THR A 893 -14.88 -4.73 -34.93
C THR A 893 -14.41 -3.32 -35.25
N GLY A 894 -13.82 -3.12 -36.44
CA GLY A 894 -13.37 -1.80 -36.91
C GLY A 894 -14.55 -0.85 -37.10
N GLY A 895 -15.34 -1.09 -38.15
CA GLY A 895 -16.54 -0.31 -38.41
C GLY A 895 -16.42 0.43 -39.73
N GLY A 896 -16.70 1.73 -39.74
CA GLY A 896 -16.40 2.60 -40.87
C GLY A 896 -15.14 3.41 -40.58
N GLY A 897 -14.36 3.72 -41.62
CA GLY A 897 -13.03 4.32 -41.45
C GLY A 897 -11.94 3.40 -41.99
N ILE A 898 -10.68 3.74 -41.75
CA ILE A 898 -9.54 2.86 -41.97
C ILE A 898 -9.06 2.38 -40.60
N ASP A 899 -9.47 1.17 -40.25
CA ASP A 899 -9.21 0.59 -38.94
C ASP A 899 -8.00 -0.34 -38.97
N THR A 900 -7.24 -0.32 -37.88
CA THR A 900 -6.04 -1.12 -37.67
C THR A 900 -6.22 -2.00 -36.43
N ALA A 901 -6.10 -3.32 -36.60
CA ALA A 901 -5.93 -4.24 -35.49
C ALA A 901 -4.42 -4.47 -35.26
N VAL A 902 -3.97 -4.34 -34.02
CA VAL A 902 -2.55 -4.38 -33.63
C VAL A 902 -2.23 -5.71 -32.94
N TYR A 903 -1.06 -6.26 -33.27
CA TYR A 903 -0.48 -7.48 -32.73
C TYR A 903 1.00 -7.25 -32.43
N HIS A 904 1.43 -7.61 -31.22
CA HIS A 904 2.80 -7.31 -30.73
C HIS A 904 3.84 -8.39 -31.09
N GLY A 905 3.41 -9.51 -31.66
CA GLY A 905 4.28 -10.55 -32.20
C GLY A 905 4.61 -10.34 -33.68
N ALA A 906 5.61 -11.08 -34.17
CA ALA A 906 5.90 -11.15 -35.60
C ALA A 906 4.75 -11.85 -36.36
N GLU A 907 4.46 -11.44 -37.60
CA GLU A 907 3.37 -11.99 -38.42
C GLU A 907 3.41 -13.52 -38.51
N ALA A 908 4.63 -14.08 -38.62
CA ALA A 908 4.86 -15.52 -38.71
C ALA A 908 4.37 -16.31 -37.47
N ASN A 909 4.19 -15.65 -36.33
CA ASN A 909 3.64 -16.26 -35.11
C ASN A 909 2.12 -16.42 -35.17
N TYR A 910 1.44 -15.82 -36.14
CA TYR A 910 -0.01 -15.86 -36.23
C TYR A 910 -0.50 -16.75 -37.39
N THR A 911 -1.71 -17.26 -37.24
CA THR A 911 -2.46 -17.91 -38.31
C THR A 911 -3.65 -17.04 -38.67
N ILE A 912 -3.64 -16.50 -39.89
CA ILE A 912 -4.69 -15.61 -40.40
C ILE A 912 -5.68 -16.45 -41.24
N THR A 913 -6.91 -16.59 -40.77
CA THR A 913 -7.96 -17.35 -41.47
C THR A 913 -9.10 -16.43 -41.87
N LYS A 914 -9.35 -16.26 -43.17
CA LYS A 914 -10.45 -15.44 -43.68
C LYS A 914 -11.82 -16.03 -43.31
N THR A 915 -12.73 -15.19 -42.83
CA THR A 915 -14.13 -15.53 -42.51
C THR A 915 -15.09 -14.80 -43.45
N ALA A 916 -16.41 -14.95 -43.24
CA ALA A 916 -17.41 -14.26 -44.04
C ALA A 916 -17.40 -12.74 -43.84
N THR A 917 -16.99 -12.28 -42.66
CA THR A 917 -17.08 -10.87 -42.21
C THR A 917 -15.72 -10.25 -41.88
N GLY A 918 -14.63 -11.03 -41.92
CA GLY A 918 -13.28 -10.56 -41.65
C GLY A 918 -12.29 -11.72 -41.52
N PHE A 919 -11.68 -11.89 -40.34
CA PHE A 919 -10.60 -12.85 -40.07
C PHE A 919 -10.75 -13.49 -38.68
N THR A 920 -10.21 -14.70 -38.56
CA THR A 920 -9.81 -15.28 -37.28
C THR A 920 -8.29 -15.23 -37.23
N ILE A 921 -7.72 -14.60 -36.20
CA ILE A 921 -6.28 -14.46 -35.99
C ILE A 921 -5.91 -15.32 -34.78
N ALA A 922 -5.13 -16.38 -34.98
CA ALA A 922 -4.72 -17.27 -33.88
C ALA A 922 -3.22 -17.19 -33.64
N ASP A 923 -2.82 -16.78 -32.44
CA ASP A 923 -1.43 -16.79 -32.01
C ASP A 923 -0.94 -18.22 -31.76
N LYS A 924 0.20 -18.57 -32.35
CA LYS A 924 0.85 -19.88 -32.20
C LYS A 924 1.64 -19.99 -30.90
N THR A 925 1.95 -18.86 -30.25
CA THR A 925 2.66 -18.81 -28.97
C THR A 925 1.70 -18.85 -27.77
N GLY A 926 0.47 -18.39 -27.98
CA GLY A 926 -0.65 -18.43 -27.04
C GLY A 926 -0.75 -17.21 -26.12
N ALA A 927 0.08 -16.18 -26.31
CA ALA A 927 0.03 -14.94 -25.55
C ALA A 927 -1.24 -14.14 -25.90
N ASP A 928 -1.53 -13.99 -27.19
CA ASP A 928 -2.68 -13.21 -27.71
C ASP A 928 -3.88 -14.12 -28.06
N GLY A 929 -3.85 -15.39 -27.62
CA GLY A 929 -4.90 -16.39 -27.87
C GLY A 929 -5.48 -16.44 -29.30
N THR A 930 -6.79 -16.21 -29.47
CA THR A 930 -7.49 -16.36 -30.76
C THR A 930 -8.62 -15.34 -30.95
N ASP A 931 -8.40 -14.41 -31.87
CA ASP A 931 -9.29 -13.28 -32.08
C ASP A 931 -10.24 -13.45 -33.24
N GLN A 932 -11.40 -12.82 -33.11
CA GLN A 932 -12.35 -12.60 -34.18
C GLN A 932 -12.32 -11.13 -34.61
N VAL A 933 -11.81 -10.89 -35.81
CA VAL A 933 -11.62 -9.55 -36.36
C VAL A 933 -12.58 -9.32 -37.51
N ALA A 934 -13.35 -8.23 -37.49
CA ALA A 934 -14.30 -7.87 -38.54
C ALA A 934 -14.22 -6.38 -38.89
N GLY A 935 -14.46 -6.04 -40.15
CA GLY A 935 -14.51 -4.64 -40.58
C GLY A 935 -13.19 -3.85 -40.50
N VAL A 936 -12.06 -4.54 -40.34
CA VAL A 936 -10.71 -3.95 -40.23
C VAL A 936 -9.97 -4.00 -41.58
N GLN A 937 -9.28 -2.92 -41.94
CA GLN A 937 -8.55 -2.79 -43.21
C GLN A 937 -7.05 -3.04 -43.07
N ARG A 938 -6.48 -2.90 -41.86
CA ARG A 938 -5.06 -3.09 -41.57
C ARG A 938 -4.87 -4.11 -40.44
N LEU A 939 -3.99 -5.10 -40.64
CA LEU A 939 -3.46 -5.92 -39.54
C LEU A 939 -1.99 -5.55 -39.36
N GLN A 940 -1.65 -4.98 -38.21
CA GLN A 940 -0.30 -4.56 -37.87
C GLN A 940 0.34 -5.59 -36.94
N PHE A 941 1.51 -6.08 -37.33
CA PHE A 941 2.37 -6.96 -36.54
C PHE A 941 3.66 -6.23 -36.16
N ALA A 942 4.48 -6.82 -35.30
CA ALA A 942 5.75 -6.22 -34.88
C ALA A 942 6.76 -6.01 -36.03
N ASP A 943 6.66 -6.81 -37.11
CA ASP A 943 7.62 -6.80 -38.22
C ASP A 943 7.01 -6.48 -39.60
N SER A 944 5.68 -6.43 -39.72
CA SER A 944 4.99 -6.15 -40.99
C SER A 944 3.59 -5.55 -40.77
N THR A 945 2.98 -5.02 -41.82
CA THR A 945 1.56 -4.66 -41.83
C THR A 945 0.90 -5.16 -43.11
N LEU A 946 -0.29 -5.73 -42.97
CA LEU A 946 -1.09 -6.25 -44.07
C LEU A 946 -2.31 -5.36 -44.32
N ALA A 947 -2.45 -4.85 -45.54
CA ALA A 947 -3.64 -4.12 -46.00
C ALA A 947 -4.61 -5.05 -46.76
N PHE A 948 -5.90 -5.02 -46.38
CA PHE A 948 -6.95 -5.89 -46.95
C PHE A 948 -8.03 -5.14 -47.75
N ASP A 949 -7.95 -3.82 -47.81
CA ASP A 949 -8.80 -2.93 -48.61
C ASP A 949 -8.38 -2.93 -50.10
N ILE A 950 -8.63 -4.05 -50.78
CA ILE A 950 -8.23 -4.25 -52.19
C ILE A 950 -8.78 -3.19 -53.14
N ALA A 951 -9.99 -2.67 -52.88
CA ALA A 951 -10.58 -1.58 -53.65
C ALA A 951 -10.23 -0.19 -53.09
N GLY A 952 -9.79 -0.13 -51.84
CA GLY A 952 -9.42 1.09 -51.12
C GLY A 952 -7.96 1.48 -51.32
N ASP A 953 -7.44 2.22 -50.35
CA ASP A 953 -6.17 2.95 -50.41
C ASP A 953 -4.97 2.01 -50.58
N GLY A 954 -4.94 0.89 -49.85
CA GLY A 954 -3.92 -0.15 -50.01
C GLY A 954 -3.85 -0.68 -51.44
N GLY A 955 -5.01 -0.99 -52.02
CA GLY A 955 -5.12 -1.46 -53.39
C GLY A 955 -4.80 -0.38 -54.44
N GLN A 956 -5.19 0.86 -54.19
CA GLN A 956 -4.93 2.00 -55.08
C GLN A 956 -3.43 2.29 -55.18
N ALA A 957 -2.70 2.31 -54.06
CA ALA A 957 -1.25 2.51 -54.07
C ALA A 957 -0.52 1.43 -54.88
N LEU A 958 -0.88 0.15 -54.68
CA LEU A 958 -0.29 -0.95 -55.44
C LEU A 958 -0.62 -0.88 -56.94
N ARG A 959 -1.87 -0.53 -57.28
CA ARG A 959 -2.29 -0.33 -58.68
C ARG A 959 -1.53 0.82 -59.34
N MET A 960 -1.22 1.87 -58.60
CA MET A 960 -0.43 3.01 -59.07
C MET A 960 0.99 2.59 -59.44
N TYR A 961 1.66 1.83 -58.58
CA TYR A 961 3.00 1.27 -58.87
C TYR A 961 2.99 0.41 -60.13
N ARG A 962 1.98 -0.45 -60.28
CA ARG A 962 1.85 -1.28 -61.48
C ARG A 962 1.61 -0.42 -62.72
N ALA A 963 0.69 0.54 -62.68
CA ALA A 963 0.37 1.38 -63.83
C ALA A 963 1.56 2.27 -64.24
N ALA A 964 2.29 2.82 -63.27
CA ALA A 964 3.42 3.70 -63.52
C ALA A 964 4.69 2.94 -63.95
N PHE A 965 5.01 1.82 -63.29
CA PHE A 965 6.34 1.19 -63.37
C PHE A 965 6.35 -0.32 -63.69
N ASP A 966 5.20 -1.00 -63.64
CA ASP A 966 5.07 -2.45 -63.86
C ASP A 966 6.05 -3.31 -63.04
N ARG A 967 6.21 -2.96 -61.76
CA ARG A 967 7.05 -3.70 -60.81
C ARG A 967 6.36 -3.86 -59.46
N THR A 968 6.84 -4.81 -58.67
CA THR A 968 6.52 -4.88 -57.25
C THR A 968 7.22 -3.71 -56.53
N PRO A 969 6.50 -2.88 -55.76
CA PRO A 969 7.11 -1.85 -54.93
C PRO A 969 7.89 -2.46 -53.76
N ASP A 970 8.88 -1.74 -53.23
CA ASP A 970 9.37 -2.09 -51.90
C ASP A 970 8.37 -1.68 -50.82
N LYS A 971 8.49 -2.32 -49.66
CA LYS A 971 7.51 -2.20 -48.57
C LYS A 971 7.42 -0.78 -48.01
N VAL A 972 8.53 -0.04 -47.97
CA VAL A 972 8.61 1.32 -47.41
C VAL A 972 8.02 2.33 -48.39
N GLU A 973 8.39 2.23 -49.66
CA GLU A 973 7.83 3.02 -50.76
C GLU A 973 6.32 2.83 -50.89
N LEU A 974 5.84 1.60 -50.71
CA LEU A 974 4.41 1.30 -50.72
C LEU A 974 3.73 1.91 -49.49
N GLY A 975 4.31 1.72 -48.30
CA GLY A 975 3.77 2.25 -47.05
C GLY A 975 3.66 3.77 -47.02
N TYR A 976 4.59 4.49 -47.66
CA TYR A 976 4.50 5.94 -47.84
C TYR A 976 3.20 6.35 -48.55
N TRP A 977 2.88 5.71 -49.66
CA TRP A 977 1.70 6.06 -50.45
C TRP A 977 0.40 5.55 -49.84
N ILE A 978 0.41 4.38 -49.20
CA ILE A 978 -0.73 3.91 -48.41
C ILE A 978 -1.01 4.91 -47.29
N GLY A 979 0.01 5.28 -46.51
CA GLY A 979 -0.14 6.27 -45.44
C GLY A 979 -0.64 7.63 -45.96
N ALA A 980 -0.17 8.10 -47.11
CA ALA A 980 -0.66 9.33 -47.72
C ALA A 980 -2.17 9.25 -48.07
N LEU A 981 -2.61 8.15 -48.69
CA LEU A 981 -4.01 7.93 -49.04
C LEU A 981 -4.88 7.77 -47.79
N ASP A 982 -4.43 7.00 -46.80
CA ASP A 982 -5.14 6.79 -45.52
C ASP A 982 -5.35 8.13 -44.77
N HIS A 983 -4.47 9.11 -44.95
CA HIS A 983 -4.58 10.48 -44.41
C HIS A 983 -5.32 11.46 -45.36
N GLY A 984 -5.99 10.95 -46.40
CA GLY A 984 -6.88 11.71 -47.27
C GLY A 984 -6.20 12.44 -48.43
N VAL A 985 -4.94 12.15 -48.75
CA VAL A 985 -4.33 12.66 -49.99
C VAL A 985 -5.10 12.11 -51.19
N ALA A 986 -5.47 12.97 -52.13
CA ALA A 986 -6.23 12.53 -53.29
C ALA A 986 -5.37 11.61 -54.18
N LEU A 987 -5.97 10.54 -54.71
CA LEU A 987 -5.27 9.61 -55.63
C LEU A 987 -4.65 10.31 -56.84
N LEU A 988 -5.25 11.42 -57.31
CA LEU A 988 -4.69 12.23 -58.39
C LEU A 988 -3.36 12.90 -57.99
N ASP A 989 -3.25 13.37 -56.76
CA ASP A 989 -2.01 13.98 -56.24
C ASP A 989 -0.93 12.91 -56.07
N VAL A 990 -1.30 11.71 -55.66
CA VAL A 990 -0.42 10.53 -55.67
C VAL A 990 0.07 10.26 -57.10
N ALA A 991 -0.84 10.15 -58.07
CA ALA A 991 -0.48 9.95 -59.49
C ALA A 991 0.47 11.03 -60.03
N ASN A 992 0.27 12.29 -59.61
CA ASN A 992 1.14 13.40 -59.95
C ASN A 992 2.54 13.24 -59.32
N GLY A 993 2.61 12.81 -58.06
CA GLY A 993 3.88 12.48 -57.39
C GLY A 993 4.66 11.39 -58.14
N PHE A 994 3.98 10.32 -58.57
CA PHE A 994 4.58 9.29 -59.42
C PHE A 994 5.08 9.86 -60.75
N ALA A 995 4.26 10.64 -61.47
CA ALA A 995 4.61 11.21 -62.77
C ALA A 995 5.79 12.20 -62.71
N GLN A 996 6.04 12.81 -61.55
CA GLN A 996 7.15 13.73 -61.32
C GLN A 996 8.41 13.06 -60.77
N SER A 997 8.32 11.78 -60.38
CA SER A 997 9.41 11.06 -59.72
C SER A 997 10.63 10.89 -60.62
N ALA A 998 11.80 10.75 -60.01
CA ALA A 998 13.04 10.48 -60.75
C ALA A 998 12.98 9.12 -61.48
N GLU A 999 12.29 8.14 -60.91
CA GLU A 999 12.06 6.85 -61.55
C GLU A 999 11.21 6.98 -62.81
N PHE A 1000 10.14 7.78 -62.76
CA PHE A 1000 9.31 8.04 -63.93
C PHE A 1000 10.12 8.68 -65.05
N LYS A 1001 10.94 9.70 -64.75
CA LYS A 1001 11.83 10.31 -65.76
C LYS A 1001 12.83 9.30 -66.33
N LYS A 1002 13.38 8.43 -65.49
CA LYS A 1002 14.32 7.38 -65.93
C LYS A 1002 13.65 6.35 -66.84
N LEU A 1003 12.43 5.95 -66.53
CA LEU A 1003 11.69 4.93 -67.29
C LEU A 1003 11.12 5.51 -68.58
N TYR A 1004 10.54 6.71 -68.54
CA TYR A 1004 9.84 7.31 -69.67
C TYR A 1004 10.76 8.18 -70.56
N GLY A 1005 11.86 8.70 -70.02
CA GLY A 1005 12.77 9.64 -70.68
C GLY A 1005 12.60 11.07 -70.18
N ASP A 1006 13.50 11.98 -70.57
CA ASP A 1006 13.48 13.38 -70.11
C ASP A 1006 12.30 14.18 -70.70
N ASP A 1007 11.93 13.91 -71.96
CA ASP A 1007 10.80 14.54 -72.66
C ASP A 1007 10.02 13.51 -73.53
N PRO A 1008 9.33 12.54 -72.91
CA PRO A 1008 8.53 11.57 -73.65
C PRO A 1008 7.37 12.27 -74.35
N THR A 1009 7.04 11.84 -75.57
CA THR A 1009 5.83 12.30 -76.25
C THR A 1009 4.59 11.73 -75.55
N ASN A 1010 3.42 12.36 -75.74
CA ASN A 1010 2.18 11.85 -75.16
C ASN A 1010 1.84 10.43 -75.66
N ALA A 1011 2.19 10.11 -76.90
CA ALA A 1011 2.05 8.76 -77.44
C ALA A 1011 2.96 7.75 -76.71
N ASP A 1012 4.24 8.11 -76.44
CA ASP A 1012 5.17 7.25 -75.71
C ASP A 1012 4.67 6.92 -74.29
N ILE A 1013 4.00 7.88 -73.64
CA ILE A 1013 3.42 7.70 -72.30
C ILE A 1013 2.24 6.73 -72.34
N VAL A 1014 1.30 6.96 -73.27
CA VAL A 1014 0.12 6.09 -73.44
C VAL A 1014 0.54 4.67 -73.78
N ASP A 1015 1.48 4.48 -74.71
CA ASP A 1015 2.02 3.17 -75.06
C ASP A 1015 2.62 2.45 -73.85
N ARG A 1016 3.36 3.15 -72.99
CA ARG A 1016 3.91 2.59 -71.74
C ARG A 1016 2.82 2.19 -70.75
N PHE A 1017 1.80 3.02 -70.51
CA PHE A 1017 0.73 2.66 -69.57
C PHE A 1017 -0.06 1.43 -70.05
N TYR A 1018 -0.31 1.31 -71.35
CA TYR A 1018 -0.87 0.09 -71.94
C TYR A 1018 0.06 -1.12 -71.75
N ALA A 1019 1.36 -0.96 -71.95
CA ALA A 1019 2.32 -2.03 -71.73
C ALA A 1019 2.32 -2.49 -70.26
N ASN A 1020 2.35 -1.56 -69.31
CA ASN A 1020 2.40 -1.83 -67.88
C ASN A 1020 1.12 -2.51 -67.36
N VAL A 1021 -0.04 -1.98 -67.72
CA VAL A 1021 -1.33 -2.47 -67.19
C VAL A 1021 -1.85 -3.67 -67.97
N LEU A 1022 -1.81 -3.59 -69.30
CA LEU A 1022 -2.50 -4.53 -70.19
C LEU A 1022 -1.56 -5.52 -70.88
N HIS A 1023 -0.24 -5.35 -70.75
CA HIS A 1023 0.78 -6.25 -71.32
C HIS A 1023 0.62 -6.45 -72.83
N ARG A 1024 0.12 -5.41 -73.52
CA ARG A 1024 -0.13 -5.38 -74.97
C ARG A 1024 0.03 -3.95 -75.52
N ALA A 1025 0.23 -3.85 -76.84
CA ALA A 1025 0.13 -2.56 -77.52
C ALA A 1025 -1.31 -2.01 -77.46
N PRO A 1026 -1.50 -0.68 -77.42
CA PRO A 1026 -2.83 -0.10 -77.53
C PRO A 1026 -3.45 -0.39 -78.88
N ASP A 1027 -4.78 -0.54 -78.89
CA ASP A 1027 -5.54 -0.44 -80.13
C ASP A 1027 -5.55 1.01 -80.62
N ALA A 1028 -5.63 1.20 -81.93
CA ALA A 1028 -5.51 2.54 -82.54
C ALA A 1028 -6.54 3.54 -81.99
N ALA A 1029 -7.77 3.10 -81.72
CA ALA A 1029 -8.81 3.97 -81.20
C ALA A 1029 -8.53 4.42 -79.76
N GLY A 1030 -8.04 3.52 -78.90
CA GLY A 1030 -7.61 3.84 -77.54
C GLY A 1030 -6.39 4.77 -77.49
N ALA A 1031 -5.36 4.48 -78.28
CA ALA A 1031 -4.17 5.34 -78.40
C ALA A 1031 -4.53 6.76 -78.86
N ASP A 1032 -5.34 6.88 -79.92
CA ASP A 1032 -5.79 8.17 -80.46
C ASP A 1032 -6.64 8.93 -79.44
N TYR A 1033 -7.48 8.24 -78.65
CA TYR A 1033 -8.30 8.86 -77.63
C TYR A 1033 -7.47 9.52 -76.53
N TRP A 1034 -6.57 8.76 -75.89
CA TRP A 1034 -5.76 9.27 -74.77
C TRP A 1034 -4.75 10.33 -75.22
N THR A 1035 -4.06 10.08 -76.35
CA THR A 1035 -3.06 11.01 -76.89
C THR A 1035 -3.69 12.34 -77.25
N ARG A 1036 -4.87 12.34 -77.89
CA ARG A 1036 -5.61 13.56 -78.23
C ARG A 1036 -5.98 14.37 -76.99
N LEU A 1037 -6.39 13.72 -75.89
CA LEU A 1037 -6.75 14.42 -74.65
C LEU A 1037 -5.54 15.07 -73.98
N LEU A 1038 -4.38 14.40 -74.02
CA LEU A 1038 -3.11 14.94 -73.54
C LEU A 1038 -2.61 16.10 -74.43
N ASP A 1039 -2.65 15.95 -75.75
CA ASP A 1039 -2.22 16.98 -76.72
C ASP A 1039 -3.08 18.24 -76.68
N GLN A 1040 -4.38 18.07 -76.40
CA GLN A 1040 -5.34 19.17 -76.24
C GLN A 1040 -5.31 19.78 -74.82
N HIS A 1041 -4.45 19.27 -73.92
CA HIS A 1041 -4.38 19.66 -72.51
C HIS A 1041 -5.71 19.54 -71.76
N VAL A 1042 -6.57 18.61 -72.19
CA VAL A 1042 -7.84 18.30 -71.50
C VAL A 1042 -7.58 17.49 -70.24
N LEU A 1043 -6.62 16.57 -70.31
CA LEU A 1043 -6.12 15.77 -69.20
C LEU A 1043 -4.62 15.97 -69.05
N THR A 1044 -4.12 15.85 -67.83
CA THR A 1044 -2.70 15.77 -67.52
C THR A 1044 -2.20 14.32 -67.62
N LYS A 1045 -0.88 14.14 -67.58
CA LYS A 1045 -0.26 12.81 -67.51
C LYS A 1045 -0.71 12.03 -66.26
N ALA A 1046 -0.90 12.74 -65.14
CA ALA A 1046 -1.37 12.17 -63.88
C ALA A 1046 -2.83 11.70 -63.97
N ASP A 1047 -3.71 12.45 -64.63
CA ASP A 1047 -5.11 12.05 -64.85
C ASP A 1047 -5.21 10.74 -65.66
N VAL A 1048 -4.38 10.63 -66.70
CA VAL A 1048 -4.31 9.42 -67.52
C VAL A 1048 -3.72 8.27 -66.70
N LEU A 1049 -2.62 8.48 -65.97
CA LEU A 1049 -2.04 7.45 -65.11
C LEU A 1049 -3.05 6.92 -64.08
N MET A 1050 -3.76 7.80 -63.38
CA MET A 1050 -4.83 7.42 -62.44
C MET A 1050 -5.93 6.60 -63.13
N SER A 1051 -6.33 6.99 -64.35
CA SER A 1051 -7.35 6.25 -65.11
C SER A 1051 -6.89 4.84 -65.49
N PHE A 1052 -5.60 4.64 -65.81
CA PHE A 1052 -5.03 3.32 -66.06
C PHE A 1052 -4.89 2.51 -64.77
N SER A 1053 -4.44 3.14 -63.68
CA SER A 1053 -4.38 2.55 -62.34
C SER A 1053 -5.72 1.95 -61.96
N GLU A 1054 -6.80 2.71 -62.11
CA GLU A 1054 -8.15 2.31 -61.69
C GLU A 1054 -8.99 1.65 -62.79
N SER A 1055 -8.35 1.21 -63.87
CA SER A 1055 -9.05 0.47 -64.93
C SER A 1055 -9.55 -0.89 -64.42
N PRO A 1056 -10.73 -1.37 -64.87
CA PRO A 1056 -11.24 -2.69 -64.53
C PRO A 1056 -10.24 -3.81 -64.83
N GLU A 1057 -9.45 -3.66 -65.88
CA GLU A 1057 -8.41 -4.60 -66.26
C GLU A 1057 -7.27 -4.64 -65.24
N ASN A 1058 -6.77 -3.48 -64.77
CA ASN A 1058 -5.71 -3.45 -63.76
C ASN A 1058 -6.18 -4.04 -62.43
N GLN A 1059 -7.40 -3.68 -62.01
CA GLN A 1059 -8.03 -4.24 -60.80
C GLN A 1059 -8.12 -5.76 -60.91
N THR A 1060 -8.66 -6.28 -62.03
CA THR A 1060 -8.80 -7.72 -62.27
C THR A 1060 -7.45 -8.44 -62.26
N ALA A 1061 -6.43 -7.82 -62.85
CA ALA A 1061 -5.09 -8.40 -62.95
C ALA A 1061 -4.35 -8.48 -61.61
N LEU A 1062 -4.84 -7.82 -60.56
CA LEU A 1062 -4.23 -7.84 -59.22
C LEU A 1062 -5.00 -8.69 -58.21
N ILE A 1063 -6.24 -9.12 -58.49
CA ILE A 1063 -7.09 -9.89 -57.56
C ILE A 1063 -6.35 -11.10 -56.94
N GLY A 1064 -5.58 -11.85 -57.74
CA GLY A 1064 -4.86 -13.04 -57.26
C GLY A 1064 -3.57 -12.75 -56.47
N VAL A 1065 -3.00 -11.55 -56.62
CA VAL A 1065 -1.76 -11.12 -55.94
C VAL A 1065 -2.06 -10.57 -54.54
N VAL A 1066 -3.23 -9.96 -54.38
CA VAL A 1066 -3.62 -9.22 -53.17
C VAL A 1066 -4.54 -10.01 -52.23
N GLN A 1067 -5.01 -11.19 -52.64
CA GLN A 1067 -6.01 -11.97 -51.88
C GLN A 1067 -5.61 -12.36 -50.44
N ASN A 1068 -4.30 -12.37 -50.15
CA ASN A 1068 -3.73 -12.70 -48.85
C ASN A 1068 -3.33 -11.46 -48.03
N GLY A 1069 -3.70 -10.26 -48.49
CA GLY A 1069 -3.23 -8.99 -47.92
C GLY A 1069 -2.05 -8.42 -48.72
N ILE A 1070 -1.95 -7.10 -48.73
CA ILE A 1070 -0.84 -6.35 -49.32
C ILE A 1070 0.12 -6.01 -48.20
N GLU A 1071 1.28 -6.66 -48.19
CA GLU A 1071 2.31 -6.43 -47.17
C GLU A 1071 3.06 -5.13 -47.44
N PHE A 1072 3.17 -4.26 -46.43
CA PHE A 1072 3.94 -3.01 -46.48
C PHE A 1072 4.58 -2.72 -45.12
N ALA A 1073 5.50 -1.75 -45.11
CA ALA A 1073 6.09 -1.20 -43.88
C ALA A 1073 5.46 0.17 -43.65
N PRO A 1074 4.75 0.41 -42.53
CA PRO A 1074 4.18 1.71 -42.22
C PRO A 1074 5.22 2.83 -42.34
N TYR A 1075 4.82 3.96 -42.91
CA TYR A 1075 5.68 5.13 -43.05
C TYR A 1075 5.31 6.17 -41.99
N GLY A 1076 6.27 6.52 -41.14
CA GLY A 1076 6.08 7.43 -40.01
C GLY A 1076 6.74 6.87 -38.78
#